data_AF-A0A9P9FEN2-F1
#
_entry.id   AF-A0A9P9FEN2-F1
#
_cell.length_a   1.000
_cell.length_b   1.000
_cell.length_c   1.000
_cell.angle_alpha   90.00
_cell.angle_beta   90.00
_cell.angle_gamma   90.00
#
_symmetry.space_group_name_H-M   'P 1'
#
loop_
_entity.id
_entity.type
_entity.pdbx_description
1 polymer ?
#
loop_
_entity_poly.entity_id
_entity_poly.type
_entity_poly.pdbx_seq_one_letter_code
_entity_poly.pdbx_strand_id
1 'polypeptide(L)'
;MASDLTMDDGVGMRLDLEAKKTLTIGTDNLELHDPVAQKSGRNSCAPLASGSAKQLIPLYNVLWAEVSNNRITVDFALHASKTKIKADKWSIPLAPIDSENPNGTSAETFVSTLLARAYGEAIPRKRAYVLINPNSGPGGAVRLWKAEVKPLFDAARMELDVVTLTRGGEATELAEKVDLTKYDTIMACSGDGTPYEIFNGLGKRPDAGHALASMAVSHIPCGSGNAFSCNLYGSHRASFAALAIIKGIVTPMDLVSVTQGNNRIISFLSQTLGIIAESDLGTEHLRWMGAARFEYGIITRMFKRTCYPCDLAVKVEIEEKSDVKAHYKHHVSNTNLAKLATNAEPTDSGLPKLKYGTSEDPLPEGWELVSYDNIGTFYVGNMAYMSPDANFFTASLIADGCMDLVTIDGNLPPLTALKVLLDVESGKSFDNPHVTYKKITAYRIIPRNQDDGYISIDGEKLPFGPFQAEIHPRLGRVISKAGKYEGEGPADWDKVTVADRIHARKEAWRGLTAKSKQVWVCWWGLLIRANLLPHHDNLHQHLTIQTPVSSHIGHAPTVAQGGIVGGNSNANVTWLPSAHVTISTWVAKVEGRRASSASGASGASGAPSATASGSSRGPPTAALEDPDNTKSLSDVMMALRKLREGIVASKRADDFSIQAYLFCIRLSVLVKHPESYHPAILHLLGHIMPLHPLTSIEVQEVVGYLILDTACRRRELADAISLRHEYQIKDSKLDAALEALIHDNYILFQRVKRDVDRHRQKLLEWADDDIRLHTLKCFGRAYLGVDLDYLEMATNAKWKDLKEKDGVGWALDGERVVIRKVPTRQG
;
A
#
# COMPACT_ATOMS: atom_id res chain seq x y z
N MET A 1 -19.45 29.56 11.87
CA MET A 1 -20.19 28.31 12.13
C MET A 1 -20.03 27.44 10.90
N ALA A 2 -19.17 26.44 10.96
CA ALA A 2 -18.82 25.55 9.84
C ALA A 2 -18.35 24.22 10.44
N SER A 3 -19.31 23.41 10.86
CA SER A 3 -19.14 22.12 11.51
C SER A 3 -20.41 21.31 11.26
N ASP A 4 -20.26 19.99 11.15
CA ASP A 4 -21.36 19.01 11.06
C ASP A 4 -22.28 19.15 9.82
N LEU A 5 -21.65 19.14 8.63
CA LEU A 5 -22.23 18.53 7.43
C LEU A 5 -21.34 17.37 7.01
N THR A 6 -21.93 16.19 6.83
CA THR A 6 -21.24 14.94 6.46
C THR A 6 -21.10 14.79 4.94
N MET A 7 -20.28 13.84 4.48
CA MET A 7 -20.10 13.61 3.03
C MET A 7 -21.33 13.04 2.30
N ASP A 8 -22.42 12.68 3.00
CA ASP A 8 -23.69 12.26 2.38
C ASP A 8 -24.69 13.42 2.26
N ASP A 9 -24.50 14.51 3.03
CA ASP A 9 -25.41 15.65 3.03
C ASP A 9 -25.39 16.38 1.68
N GLY A 10 -26.55 16.35 1.01
CA GLY A 10 -26.79 17.05 -0.25
C GLY A 10 -26.70 16.21 -1.54
N VAL A 11 -26.49 14.89 -1.47
CA VAL A 11 -26.64 14.05 -2.68
C VAL A 11 -28.11 14.08 -3.14
N GLY A 12 -28.32 14.36 -4.43
CA GLY A 12 -29.66 14.55 -5.00
C GLY A 12 -30.26 15.95 -4.77
N MET A 13 -29.57 16.85 -4.05
CA MET A 13 -30.02 18.23 -3.87
C MET A 13 -30.12 18.94 -5.23
N ARG A 14 -31.23 19.65 -5.46
CA ARG A 14 -31.60 20.23 -6.76
C ARG A 14 -31.98 21.70 -6.64
N LEU A 15 -31.51 22.49 -7.60
CA LEU A 15 -31.87 23.88 -7.82
C LEU A 15 -32.59 24.01 -9.17
N ASP A 16 -33.79 24.61 -9.15
CA ASP A 16 -34.58 24.90 -10.35
C ASP A 16 -34.20 26.27 -10.95
N LEU A 17 -34.09 26.33 -12.28
CA LEU A 17 -33.57 27.46 -13.04
C LEU A 17 -34.55 27.88 -14.15
N GLU A 18 -34.29 29.03 -14.76
CA GLU A 18 -35.11 29.52 -15.88
C GLU A 18 -35.20 28.49 -17.03
N ALA A 19 -36.29 28.56 -17.81
CA ALA A 19 -36.59 27.67 -18.94
C ALA A 19 -36.69 26.17 -18.55
N LYS A 20 -37.04 25.87 -17.29
CA LYS A 20 -37.16 24.51 -16.74
C LYS A 20 -35.84 23.72 -16.75
N LYS A 21 -34.71 24.42 -16.72
CA LYS A 21 -33.40 23.79 -16.48
C LYS A 21 -33.25 23.46 -14.99
N THR A 22 -32.43 22.47 -14.68
CA THR A 22 -32.18 22.08 -13.28
C THR A 22 -30.70 21.79 -13.08
N LEU A 23 -30.13 22.27 -11.98
CA LEU A 23 -28.83 21.80 -11.48
C LEU A 23 -29.06 20.79 -10.36
N THR A 24 -28.37 19.65 -10.40
CA THR A 24 -28.46 18.60 -9.37
C THR A 24 -27.06 18.22 -8.91
N ILE A 25 -26.87 18.16 -7.59
CA ILE A 25 -25.66 17.64 -6.96
C ILE A 25 -25.74 16.11 -6.94
N GLY A 26 -24.99 15.45 -7.82
CA GLY A 26 -24.80 13.99 -7.77
C GLY A 26 -23.72 13.57 -6.77
N THR A 27 -23.42 12.27 -6.74
CA THR A 27 -22.35 11.70 -5.90
C THR A 27 -20.99 12.33 -6.22
N ASP A 28 -20.57 12.22 -7.48
CA ASP A 28 -19.25 12.64 -7.97
C ASP A 28 -19.31 13.81 -8.99
N ASN A 29 -20.51 14.18 -9.46
CA ASN A 29 -20.71 15.15 -10.53
C ASN A 29 -21.82 16.16 -10.20
N LEU A 30 -21.63 17.41 -10.61
CA LEU A 30 -22.70 18.38 -10.79
C LEU A 30 -23.37 18.12 -12.16
N GLU A 31 -24.67 17.85 -12.16
CA GLU A 31 -25.46 17.65 -13.37
C GLU A 31 -26.23 18.93 -13.76
N LEU A 32 -26.14 19.35 -15.01
CA LEU A 32 -27.06 20.34 -15.62
C LEU A 32 -27.98 19.63 -16.61
N HIS A 33 -29.28 19.72 -16.38
CA HIS A 33 -30.31 19.20 -17.28
C HIS A 33 -30.98 20.34 -18.05
N ASP A 34 -30.89 20.29 -19.39
CA ASP A 34 -31.53 21.26 -20.30
C ASP A 34 -32.58 20.55 -21.18
N PRO A 35 -33.89 20.81 -20.99
CA PRO A 35 -34.96 20.18 -21.77
C PRO A 35 -35.13 20.77 -23.18
N VAL A 36 -34.46 21.89 -23.52
CA VAL A 36 -34.61 22.59 -24.80
C VAL A 36 -33.50 22.20 -25.79
N ALA A 37 -32.31 21.86 -25.29
CA ALA A 37 -31.11 21.58 -26.08
C ALA A 37 -31.27 20.50 -27.18
N GLN A 38 -32.21 19.55 -27.03
CA GLN A 38 -32.46 18.49 -28.02
C GLN A 38 -32.87 18.99 -29.43
N LYS A 39 -33.34 20.23 -29.59
CA LYS A 39 -33.87 20.71 -30.88
C LYS A 39 -32.80 21.14 -31.92
N SER A 40 -31.53 21.26 -31.55
CA SER A 40 -30.49 21.84 -32.43
C SER A 40 -29.66 20.82 -33.24
N GLY A 41 -29.89 19.51 -33.08
CA GLY A 41 -28.97 18.45 -33.53
C GLY A 41 -29.52 17.44 -34.54
N ARG A 42 -30.17 17.88 -35.62
CA ARG A 42 -30.69 16.97 -36.67
C ARG A 42 -29.86 17.04 -37.95
N ASN A 43 -28.87 16.14 -38.09
CA ASN A 43 -28.27 15.77 -39.39
C ASN A 43 -27.36 14.50 -39.34
N SER A 44 -27.84 13.39 -38.78
CA SER A 44 -27.24 12.05 -38.97
C SER A 44 -28.24 10.94 -38.60
N CYS A 45 -28.32 9.88 -39.41
CA CYS A 45 -29.23 8.75 -39.15
C CYS A 45 -28.56 7.66 -38.29
N ALA A 46 -29.06 7.47 -37.06
CA ALA A 46 -28.77 6.33 -36.19
C ALA A 46 -30.02 6.00 -35.33
N PRO A 47 -30.24 4.74 -34.91
CA PRO A 47 -31.49 4.34 -34.28
C PRO A 47 -31.60 4.74 -32.79
N LEU A 48 -32.79 5.25 -32.46
CA LEU A 48 -33.44 5.36 -31.13
C LEU A 48 -32.60 5.05 -29.87
N ALA A 49 -32.05 6.11 -29.26
CA ALA A 49 -31.84 6.19 -27.82
C ALA A 49 -32.34 7.56 -27.31
N SER A 50 -33.45 7.59 -26.57
CA SER A 50 -34.09 8.84 -26.11
C SER A 50 -33.48 9.35 -24.80
N GLY A 51 -32.22 9.78 -24.86
CA GLY A 51 -31.50 10.40 -23.73
C GLY A 51 -31.71 11.92 -23.65
N SER A 52 -31.92 12.46 -22.45
CA SER A 52 -31.85 13.91 -22.23
C SER A 52 -30.40 14.41 -22.29
N ALA A 53 -30.21 15.65 -22.77
CA ALA A 53 -28.90 16.25 -22.93
C ALA A 53 -28.35 16.76 -21.58
N LYS A 54 -28.00 15.84 -20.67
CA LYS A 54 -27.28 16.17 -19.44
C LYS A 54 -25.87 16.65 -19.75
N GLN A 55 -25.46 17.78 -19.20
CA GLN A 55 -24.05 18.16 -19.09
C GLN A 55 -23.57 17.80 -17.68
N LEU A 56 -22.36 17.26 -17.57
CA LEU A 56 -21.78 16.75 -16.33
C LEU A 56 -20.43 17.42 -16.07
N ILE A 57 -20.23 17.94 -14.85
CA ILE A 57 -18.95 18.45 -14.36
C ILE A 57 -18.57 17.63 -13.13
N PRO A 58 -17.42 16.93 -13.09
CA PRO A 58 -16.93 16.30 -11.87
C PRO A 58 -16.81 17.31 -10.73
N LEU A 59 -17.24 16.98 -9.51
CA LEU A 59 -17.24 17.93 -8.37
C LEU A 59 -15.83 18.48 -8.09
N TYR A 60 -14.79 17.65 -8.26
CA TYR A 60 -13.38 18.05 -8.20
C TYR A 60 -13.02 19.18 -9.21
N ASN A 61 -13.71 19.28 -10.34
CA ASN A 61 -13.49 20.32 -11.33
C ASN A 61 -14.28 21.62 -11.04
N VAL A 62 -15.23 21.65 -10.11
CA VAL A 62 -15.98 22.88 -9.77
C VAL A 62 -15.07 23.81 -8.97
N LEU A 63 -14.68 24.95 -9.56
CA LEU A 63 -13.71 25.88 -8.97
C LEU A 63 -14.39 26.85 -8.00
N TRP A 64 -15.52 27.42 -8.39
CA TRP A 64 -16.29 28.33 -7.54
C TRP A 64 -17.77 28.31 -7.94
N ALA A 65 -18.65 28.69 -7.02
CA ALA A 65 -20.06 28.89 -7.27
C ALA A 65 -20.58 30.06 -6.44
N GLU A 66 -21.42 30.91 -7.02
CA GLU A 66 -21.99 32.08 -6.34
C GLU A 66 -23.34 32.49 -6.94
N VAL A 67 -24.21 33.07 -6.11
CA VAL A 67 -25.48 33.66 -6.54
C VAL A 67 -25.34 35.18 -6.54
N SER A 68 -25.67 35.83 -7.66
CA SER A 68 -25.76 37.29 -7.74
C SER A 68 -26.74 37.72 -8.83
N ASN A 69 -27.43 38.84 -8.64
CA ASN A 69 -28.33 39.44 -9.64
C ASN A 69 -29.38 38.46 -10.22
N ASN A 70 -29.96 37.62 -9.37
CA ASN A 70 -30.88 36.52 -9.73
C ASN A 70 -30.29 35.48 -10.71
N ARG A 71 -28.97 35.24 -10.66
CA ARG A 71 -28.28 34.20 -11.42
C ARG A 71 -27.39 33.38 -10.51
N ILE A 72 -27.34 32.06 -10.74
CA ILE A 72 -26.23 31.24 -10.27
C ILE A 72 -25.11 31.29 -11.31
N THR A 73 -23.88 31.51 -10.85
CA THR A 73 -22.67 31.37 -11.65
C THR A 73 -21.82 30.26 -11.05
N VAL A 74 -21.31 29.37 -11.90
CA VAL A 74 -20.42 28.25 -11.55
C VAL A 74 -19.20 28.31 -12.45
N ASP A 75 -18.04 28.61 -11.87
CA ASP A 75 -16.75 28.55 -12.55
C ASP A 75 -16.16 27.14 -12.39
N PHE A 76 -15.62 26.55 -13.45
CA PHE A 76 -15.14 25.17 -13.45
C PHE A 76 -13.91 24.92 -14.35
N ALA A 77 -13.23 23.81 -14.10
CA ALA A 77 -12.04 23.36 -14.81
C ALA A 77 -12.40 22.43 -15.98
N LEU A 78 -12.43 22.99 -17.18
CA LEU A 78 -12.67 22.25 -18.42
C LEU A 78 -11.37 21.58 -18.91
N HIS A 79 -11.42 20.26 -19.12
CA HIS A 79 -10.33 19.49 -19.74
C HIS A 79 -10.30 19.72 -21.26
N ALA A 80 -9.72 20.84 -21.68
CA ALA A 80 -9.65 21.26 -23.09
C ALA A 80 -8.78 20.34 -23.97
N SER A 81 -7.89 19.54 -23.37
CA SER A 81 -7.16 18.44 -24.01
C SER A 81 -6.53 17.52 -22.96
N LYS A 82 -5.93 16.40 -23.38
CA LYS A 82 -5.15 15.50 -22.49
C LYS A 82 -4.00 16.20 -21.73
N THR A 83 -3.50 17.33 -22.23
CA THR A 83 -2.33 18.04 -21.67
C THR A 83 -2.63 19.45 -21.18
N LYS A 84 -3.89 19.92 -21.28
CA LYS A 84 -4.29 21.27 -20.86
C LYS A 84 -5.72 21.35 -20.32
N ILE A 85 -5.83 21.92 -19.13
CA ILE A 85 -7.07 22.37 -18.48
C ILE A 85 -7.23 23.88 -18.69
N LYS A 86 -8.47 24.37 -18.73
CA LYS A 86 -8.82 25.81 -18.76
C LYS A 86 -9.92 26.10 -17.74
N ALA A 87 -10.01 27.33 -17.27
CA ALA A 87 -11.24 27.83 -16.64
C ALA A 87 -12.31 28.02 -17.73
N ASP A 88 -13.54 27.63 -17.41
CA ASP A 88 -14.77 27.91 -18.15
C ASP A 88 -15.90 28.16 -17.13
N LYS A 89 -17.06 28.68 -17.55
CA LYS A 89 -18.15 29.01 -16.61
C LYS A 89 -19.56 28.89 -17.16
N TRP A 90 -20.47 28.48 -16.29
CA TRP A 90 -21.90 28.62 -16.49
C TRP A 90 -22.40 29.84 -15.73
N SER A 91 -23.29 30.63 -16.33
CA SER A 91 -24.06 31.67 -15.61
C SER A 91 -25.51 31.59 -16.07
N ILE A 92 -26.39 31.11 -15.20
CA ILE A 92 -27.77 30.74 -15.53
C ILE A 92 -28.71 31.51 -14.59
N PRO A 93 -29.76 32.18 -15.10
CA PRO A 93 -30.75 32.83 -14.23
C PRO A 93 -31.57 31.80 -13.45
N LEU A 94 -31.89 32.16 -12.21
CA LEU A 94 -32.76 31.38 -11.33
C LEU A 94 -34.20 31.40 -11.85
N ALA A 95 -35.01 30.43 -11.43
CA ALA A 95 -36.45 30.46 -11.70
C ALA A 95 -37.13 31.67 -11.00
N PRO A 96 -38.22 32.24 -11.55
CA PRO A 96 -39.05 33.21 -10.84
C PRO A 96 -39.60 32.65 -9.54
N ILE A 97 -39.75 33.50 -8.53
CA ILE A 97 -40.13 33.13 -7.16
C ILE A 97 -41.59 32.63 -7.07
N ASP A 98 -42.40 32.87 -8.11
CA ASP A 98 -43.85 32.62 -8.14
C ASP A 98 -44.26 31.14 -8.37
N SER A 99 -43.31 30.19 -8.34
CA SER A 99 -43.61 28.76 -8.53
C SER A 99 -43.87 28.02 -7.21
N GLU A 100 -45.01 27.33 -7.12
CA GLU A 100 -45.46 26.54 -5.96
C GLU A 100 -44.50 25.40 -5.60
N ASN A 101 -43.46 25.68 -4.79
CA ASN A 101 -42.47 24.67 -4.39
C ASN A 101 -42.11 24.78 -2.90
N PRO A 102 -42.99 24.29 -1.98
CA PRO A 102 -42.82 24.46 -0.53
C PRO A 102 -41.55 23.83 0.08
N ASN A 103 -40.91 22.92 -0.65
CA ASN A 103 -39.67 22.24 -0.25
C ASN A 103 -38.44 22.72 -1.08
N GLY A 104 -38.53 23.89 -1.72
CA GLY A 104 -37.46 24.42 -2.58
C GLY A 104 -36.14 24.66 -1.84
N THR A 105 -35.04 24.13 -2.37
CA THR A 105 -33.70 24.43 -1.84
C THR A 105 -33.32 25.86 -2.21
N SER A 106 -32.93 26.69 -1.22
CA SER A 106 -32.40 28.03 -1.48
C SER A 106 -31.13 27.96 -2.35
N ALA A 107 -30.97 28.93 -3.25
CA ALA A 107 -29.81 28.97 -4.14
C ALA A 107 -28.49 29.16 -3.38
N GLU A 108 -28.54 29.86 -2.25
CA GLU A 108 -27.45 30.07 -1.30
C GLU A 108 -27.08 28.76 -0.59
N THR A 109 -28.08 28.00 -0.11
CA THR A 109 -27.87 26.66 0.46
C THR A 109 -27.25 25.74 -0.58
N PHE A 110 -27.81 25.69 -1.80
CA PHE A 110 -27.30 24.88 -2.90
C PHE A 110 -25.83 25.19 -3.22
N VAL A 111 -25.46 26.48 -3.29
CA VAL A 111 -24.07 26.90 -3.49
C VAL A 111 -23.17 26.49 -2.33
N SER A 112 -23.61 26.63 -1.08
CA SER A 112 -22.79 26.27 0.08
C SER A 112 -22.53 24.75 0.15
N THR A 113 -23.54 23.92 -0.11
CA THR A 113 -23.42 22.46 -0.21
C THR A 113 -22.58 22.04 -1.40
N LEU A 114 -22.75 22.68 -2.57
CA LEU A 114 -21.93 22.42 -3.76
C LEU A 114 -20.46 22.71 -3.50
N LEU A 115 -20.13 23.86 -2.89
CA LEU A 115 -18.76 24.22 -2.56
C LEU A 115 -18.16 23.27 -1.52
N ALA A 116 -18.91 22.91 -0.47
CA ALA A 116 -18.47 21.97 0.55
C ALA A 116 -18.12 20.60 -0.06
N ARG A 117 -18.98 20.04 -0.92
CA ARG A 117 -18.70 18.77 -1.62
C ARG A 117 -17.59 18.87 -2.66
N ALA A 118 -17.50 20.00 -3.36
CA ALA A 118 -16.49 20.21 -4.40
C ALA A 118 -15.07 20.41 -3.83
N TYR A 119 -14.93 20.84 -2.58
CA TYR A 119 -13.63 21.05 -1.92
C TYR A 119 -13.29 19.97 -0.88
N GLY A 120 -14.27 19.41 -0.18
CA GLY A 120 -14.04 18.42 0.88
C GLY A 120 -13.15 18.98 1.99
N GLU A 121 -12.02 18.33 2.26
CA GLU A 121 -11.00 18.78 3.22
C GLU A 121 -10.15 19.97 2.73
N ALA A 122 -10.22 20.34 1.44
CA ALA A 122 -9.38 21.38 0.87
C ALA A 122 -9.88 22.79 1.19
N ILE A 123 -9.01 23.61 1.80
CA ILE A 123 -9.29 25.03 2.06
C ILE A 123 -9.65 25.76 0.74
N PRO A 124 -10.84 26.40 0.61
CA PRO A 124 -11.19 27.22 -0.54
C PRO A 124 -10.54 28.61 -0.43
N ARG A 125 -10.44 29.35 -1.55
CA ARG A 125 -9.86 30.71 -1.60
C ARG A 125 -8.45 30.85 -0.98
N LYS A 126 -7.60 29.81 -1.10
CA LYS A 126 -6.23 29.80 -0.56
C LYS A 126 -5.46 31.09 -0.90
N ARG A 127 -4.78 31.64 0.11
CA ARG A 127 -3.85 32.78 0.04
C ARG A 127 -2.46 32.25 -0.33
N ALA A 128 -1.87 32.72 -1.42
CA ALA A 128 -0.59 32.21 -1.91
C ALA A 128 0.43 33.33 -2.17
N TYR A 129 1.66 33.13 -1.67
CA TYR A 129 2.82 33.95 -2.02
C TYR A 129 3.56 33.29 -3.19
N VAL A 130 3.43 33.86 -4.38
CA VAL A 130 3.84 33.23 -5.64
C VAL A 130 5.20 33.75 -6.09
N LEU A 131 6.20 32.87 -6.14
CA LEU A 131 7.57 33.17 -6.55
C LEU A 131 7.83 32.60 -7.95
N ILE A 132 7.83 33.47 -8.97
CA ILE A 132 8.00 33.08 -10.37
C ILE A 132 9.45 33.25 -10.80
N ASN A 133 10.12 32.17 -11.20
CA ASN A 133 11.42 32.25 -11.87
C ASN A 133 11.21 32.43 -13.38
N PRO A 134 11.45 33.63 -13.96
CA PRO A 134 11.16 33.90 -15.37
C PRO A 134 12.06 33.08 -16.32
N ASN A 135 13.27 32.75 -15.87
CA ASN A 135 14.28 32.02 -16.63
C ASN A 135 14.14 30.49 -16.50
N SER A 136 13.08 30.01 -15.85
CA SER A 136 12.84 28.58 -15.67
C SER A 136 12.53 27.87 -17.00
N GLY A 137 13.12 26.68 -17.16
CA GLY A 137 13.01 25.88 -18.37
C GLY A 137 13.51 26.67 -19.61
N PRO A 138 12.78 26.67 -20.73
CA PRO A 138 13.12 27.47 -21.91
C PRO A 138 12.65 28.94 -21.80
N GLY A 139 12.75 29.55 -20.61
CA GLY A 139 12.29 30.93 -20.36
C GLY A 139 10.76 31.14 -20.47
N GLY A 140 9.98 30.07 -20.27
CA GLY A 140 8.54 30.06 -20.57
C GLY A 140 7.61 30.48 -19.43
N ALA A 141 8.12 30.58 -18.19
CA ALA A 141 7.33 30.56 -16.96
C ALA A 141 6.27 31.67 -16.88
N VAL A 142 6.63 32.93 -17.10
CA VAL A 142 5.71 34.09 -16.99
C VAL A 142 4.57 34.01 -18.02
N ARG A 143 4.82 33.44 -19.20
CA ARG A 143 3.78 33.21 -20.23
C ARG A 143 2.84 32.09 -19.80
N LEU A 144 3.39 30.97 -19.29
CA LEU A 144 2.63 29.81 -18.83
C LEU A 144 1.73 30.17 -17.64
N TRP A 145 2.27 30.93 -16.67
CA TRP A 145 1.53 31.52 -15.56
C TRP A 145 0.31 32.30 -16.04
N LYS A 146 0.52 33.31 -16.90
CA LYS A 146 -0.55 34.19 -17.39
C LYS A 146 -1.59 33.49 -18.26
N ALA A 147 -1.19 32.47 -19.04
CA ALA A 147 -2.04 31.84 -20.05
C ALA A 147 -2.76 30.55 -19.60
N GLU A 148 -2.31 29.91 -18.51
CA GLU A 148 -2.84 28.59 -18.09
C GLU A 148 -3.12 28.48 -16.59
N VAL A 149 -2.39 29.20 -15.74
CA VAL A 149 -2.44 29.02 -14.28
C VAL A 149 -3.28 30.09 -13.60
N LYS A 150 -2.94 31.37 -13.81
CA LYS A 150 -3.68 32.50 -13.21
C LYS A 150 -5.19 32.45 -13.49
N PRO A 151 -5.67 32.12 -14.72
CA PRO A 151 -7.11 32.02 -14.98
C PRO A 151 -7.85 30.97 -14.13
N LEU A 152 -7.17 29.89 -13.72
CA LEU A 152 -7.75 28.86 -12.83
C LEU A 152 -7.81 29.35 -11.38
N PHE A 153 -6.78 30.07 -10.90
CA PHE A 153 -6.75 30.65 -9.56
C PHE A 153 -7.73 31.83 -9.41
N ASP A 154 -7.87 32.67 -10.44
CA ASP A 154 -8.87 33.73 -10.51
C ASP A 154 -10.30 33.14 -10.46
N ALA A 155 -10.54 32.08 -11.23
CA ALA A 155 -11.80 31.33 -11.21
C ALA A 155 -12.07 30.68 -9.84
N ALA A 156 -11.05 30.21 -9.12
CA ALA A 156 -11.15 29.68 -7.76
C ALA A 156 -11.15 30.75 -6.65
N ARG A 157 -11.16 32.05 -7.01
CA ARG A 157 -11.16 33.20 -6.09
C ARG A 157 -9.99 33.17 -5.07
N MET A 158 -8.82 32.66 -5.48
CA MET A 158 -7.59 32.64 -4.67
C MET A 158 -6.98 34.04 -4.56
N GLU A 159 -6.31 34.29 -3.43
CA GLU A 159 -5.64 35.57 -3.14
C GLU A 159 -4.13 35.41 -3.39
N LEU A 160 -3.58 36.20 -4.32
CA LEU A 160 -2.26 35.95 -4.91
C LEU A 160 -1.34 37.18 -4.81
N ASP A 161 -0.30 37.11 -3.98
CA ASP A 161 0.79 38.08 -4.00
C ASP A 161 1.93 37.53 -4.86
N VAL A 162 2.20 38.16 -6.01
CA VAL A 162 3.07 37.60 -7.06
C VAL A 162 4.37 38.38 -7.19
N VAL A 163 5.50 37.71 -6.97
CA VAL A 163 6.86 38.23 -7.18
C VAL A 163 7.51 37.50 -8.35
N THR A 164 8.22 38.24 -9.20
CA THR A 164 9.06 37.66 -10.27
C THR A 164 10.51 37.78 -9.85
N LEU A 165 11.18 36.64 -9.68
CA LEU A 165 12.55 36.55 -9.20
C LEU A 165 13.54 37.07 -10.26
N THR A 166 14.61 37.70 -9.79
CA THR A 166 15.68 38.28 -10.63
C THR A 166 16.94 37.42 -10.67
N ARG A 167 17.23 36.69 -9.58
CA ARG A 167 18.44 35.86 -9.43
C ARG A 167 18.18 34.59 -8.61
N GLY A 168 19.15 33.68 -8.60
CA GLY A 168 19.18 32.55 -7.67
C GLY A 168 19.44 33.00 -6.22
N GLY A 169 18.97 32.20 -5.27
CA GLY A 169 18.96 32.48 -3.83
C GLY A 169 17.92 33.51 -3.38
N GLU A 170 17.23 34.17 -4.30
CA GLU A 170 16.22 35.18 -4.00
C GLU A 170 14.97 34.57 -3.36
N ALA A 171 14.56 33.36 -3.76
CA ALA A 171 13.42 32.69 -3.12
C ALA A 171 13.77 32.23 -1.70
N THR A 172 15.04 31.88 -1.43
CA THR A 172 15.54 31.64 -0.07
C THR A 172 15.42 32.89 0.79
N GLU A 173 15.90 34.04 0.31
CA GLU A 173 15.82 35.31 1.05
C GLU A 173 14.39 35.81 1.29
N LEU A 174 13.45 35.51 0.36
CA LEU A 174 12.04 35.87 0.49
C LEU A 174 11.27 34.89 1.39
N ALA A 175 11.60 33.59 1.38
CA ALA A 175 11.00 32.59 2.25
C ALA A 175 11.49 32.71 3.70
N GLU A 176 12.76 33.07 3.92
CA GLU A 176 13.30 33.40 5.24
C GLU A 176 12.50 34.55 5.89
N LYS A 177 12.18 35.59 5.12
CA LYS A 177 11.50 36.81 5.59
C LYS A 177 9.97 36.78 5.46
N VAL A 178 9.37 35.62 5.19
CA VAL A 178 7.92 35.50 4.98
C VAL A 178 7.13 35.75 6.27
N ASP A 179 5.94 36.34 6.13
CA ASP A 179 4.90 36.32 7.18
C ASP A 179 4.14 34.98 7.10
N LEU A 180 4.32 34.14 8.12
CA LEU A 180 3.70 32.81 8.21
C LEU A 180 2.18 32.87 8.42
N THR A 181 1.65 34.00 8.89
CA THR A 181 0.21 34.17 9.17
C THR A 181 -0.58 34.65 7.95
N LYS A 182 0.09 35.34 7.02
CA LYS A 182 -0.52 36.02 5.88
C LYS A 182 -0.91 35.08 4.72
N TYR A 183 -0.23 33.96 4.56
CA TYR A 183 -0.43 33.04 3.44
C TYR A 183 -0.73 31.61 3.93
N ASP A 184 -1.43 30.83 3.10
CA ASP A 184 -1.66 29.41 3.32
C ASP A 184 -0.61 28.54 2.59
N THR A 185 0.09 29.12 1.60
CA THR A 185 1.21 28.47 0.89
C THR A 185 2.20 29.47 0.26
N ILE A 186 3.48 29.10 0.19
CA ILE A 186 4.44 29.69 -0.75
C ILE A 186 4.46 28.80 -2.01
N MET A 187 4.29 29.42 -3.18
CA MET A 187 4.13 28.73 -4.45
C MET A 187 5.26 29.05 -5.42
N ALA A 188 6.10 28.07 -5.72
CA ALA A 188 7.15 28.22 -6.73
C ALA A 188 6.61 28.00 -8.15
N CYS A 189 6.87 28.92 -9.07
CA CYS A 189 6.58 28.74 -10.51
C CYS A 189 7.92 28.60 -11.27
N SER A 190 8.39 27.35 -11.39
CA SER A 190 9.82 27.03 -11.56
C SER A 190 10.03 25.56 -11.97
N GLY A 191 11.29 25.10 -11.98
CA GLY A 191 11.62 23.68 -11.70
C GLY A 191 11.86 23.44 -10.20
N ASP A 192 12.35 22.25 -9.84
CA ASP A 192 12.48 21.78 -8.45
C ASP A 192 13.45 22.59 -7.54
N GLY A 193 14.42 23.30 -8.13
CA GLY A 193 15.38 24.13 -7.38
C GLY A 193 14.78 25.34 -6.65
N THR A 194 13.61 25.88 -7.06
CA THR A 194 12.97 26.98 -6.31
C THR A 194 12.18 26.48 -5.08
N PRO A 195 11.46 25.34 -5.12
CA PRO A 195 11.08 24.61 -3.91
C PRO A 195 12.26 24.35 -2.95
N TYR A 196 13.43 23.94 -3.46
CA TYR A 196 14.65 23.78 -2.65
C TYR A 196 15.07 25.10 -1.98
N GLU A 197 15.12 26.20 -2.74
CA GLU A 197 15.40 27.53 -2.19
C GLU A 197 14.41 27.93 -1.09
N ILE A 198 13.11 27.64 -1.24
CA ILE A 198 12.06 27.97 -0.27
C ILE A 198 12.22 27.16 1.03
N PHE A 199 12.39 25.83 0.95
CA PHE A 199 12.61 24.99 2.14
C PHE A 199 13.87 25.40 2.90
N ASN A 200 14.95 25.74 2.20
CA ASN A 200 16.16 26.24 2.84
C ASN A 200 16.02 27.68 3.37
N GLY A 201 15.13 28.50 2.80
CA GLY A 201 14.77 29.81 3.36
C GLY A 201 13.99 29.70 4.66
N LEU A 202 12.94 28.87 4.70
CA LEU A 202 12.22 28.53 5.93
C LEU A 202 13.17 27.91 6.97
N GLY A 203 14.07 27.02 6.53
CA GLY A 203 15.08 26.35 7.36
C GLY A 203 16.15 27.27 7.98
N LYS A 204 16.36 28.47 7.43
CA LYS A 204 17.31 29.48 7.97
C LYS A 204 16.73 30.33 9.09
N ARG A 205 15.42 30.31 9.31
CA ARG A 205 14.76 31.20 10.26
C ARG A 205 15.06 30.82 11.73
N PRO A 206 15.02 31.78 12.68
CA PRO A 206 15.12 31.47 14.11
C PRO A 206 14.05 30.48 14.59
N ASP A 207 12.85 30.55 14.01
CA ASP A 207 11.67 29.72 14.25
C ASP A 207 11.50 28.60 13.20
N ALA A 208 12.58 28.18 12.52
CA ALA A 208 12.55 27.24 11.39
C ALA A 208 11.71 25.97 11.61
N GLY A 209 11.69 25.39 12.81
CA GLY A 209 10.87 24.23 13.14
C GLY A 209 9.37 24.53 13.02
N HIS A 210 8.91 25.64 13.63
CA HIS A 210 7.56 26.15 13.45
C HIS A 210 7.28 26.57 11.99
N ALA A 211 8.23 27.24 11.33
CA ALA A 211 8.06 27.75 9.96
C ALA A 211 7.85 26.62 8.93
N LEU A 212 8.67 25.56 8.99
CA LEU A 212 8.54 24.37 8.14
C LEU A 212 7.27 23.57 8.47
N ALA A 213 6.92 23.47 9.76
CA ALA A 213 5.74 22.75 10.26
C ALA A 213 4.42 23.55 10.17
N SER A 214 4.42 24.75 9.58
CA SER A 214 3.22 25.59 9.38
C SER A 214 3.00 25.99 7.92
N MET A 215 4.01 26.53 7.25
CA MET A 215 3.89 27.05 5.89
C MET A 215 3.99 25.93 4.84
N ALA A 216 2.94 25.75 4.05
CA ALA A 216 2.93 24.74 2.99
C ALA A 216 3.67 25.21 1.73
N VAL A 217 4.55 24.39 1.16
CA VAL A 217 5.16 24.64 -0.16
C VAL A 217 4.29 24.03 -1.27
N SER A 218 4.11 24.78 -2.36
CA SER A 218 3.41 24.31 -3.58
C SER A 218 4.21 24.66 -4.84
N HIS A 219 3.92 23.97 -5.96
CA HIS A 219 4.73 24.08 -7.17
C HIS A 219 3.89 24.10 -8.44
N ILE A 220 4.21 25.03 -9.33
CA ILE A 220 3.70 25.11 -10.69
C ILE A 220 4.84 24.74 -11.65
N PRO A 221 4.77 23.59 -12.34
CA PRO A 221 5.86 23.07 -13.16
C PRO A 221 6.11 23.96 -14.38
N CYS A 222 7.20 24.72 -14.32
CA CYS A 222 7.73 25.57 -15.39
C CYS A 222 9.19 25.22 -15.75
N GLY A 223 9.76 24.16 -15.17
CA GLY A 223 11.18 23.78 -15.31
C GLY A 223 11.42 22.68 -16.34
N SER A 224 12.69 22.29 -16.48
CA SER A 224 13.10 21.08 -17.20
C SER A 224 13.00 19.83 -16.31
N GLY A 225 13.34 19.95 -15.03
CA GLY A 225 12.93 19.06 -13.95
C GLY A 225 11.66 19.59 -13.29
N ASN A 226 10.72 18.70 -12.96
CA ASN A 226 9.47 19.00 -12.27
C ASN A 226 9.01 17.84 -11.36
N ALA A 227 9.98 17.20 -10.69
CA ALA A 227 9.78 16.03 -9.85
C ALA A 227 8.74 16.25 -8.74
N PHE A 228 8.79 17.39 -8.05
CA PHE A 228 7.84 17.76 -6.99
C PHE A 228 6.39 17.73 -7.48
N SER A 229 6.14 18.28 -8.68
CA SER A 229 4.83 18.28 -9.33
C SER A 229 4.36 16.87 -9.75
N CYS A 230 5.27 16.02 -10.24
CA CYS A 230 4.93 14.62 -10.54
C CYS A 230 4.46 13.89 -9.28
N ASN A 231 5.18 14.03 -8.16
CA ASN A 231 4.87 13.30 -6.93
C ASN A 231 3.61 13.81 -6.23
N LEU A 232 3.36 15.11 -6.16
CA LEU A 232 2.23 15.65 -5.39
C LEU A 232 0.93 15.82 -6.18
N TYR A 233 1.00 15.89 -7.52
CA TYR A 233 -0.15 16.19 -8.39
C TYR A 233 -0.39 15.15 -9.49
N GLY A 234 0.50 14.15 -9.64
CA GLY A 234 0.40 13.12 -10.69
C GLY A 234 0.62 13.68 -12.10
N SER A 235 1.23 14.87 -12.22
CA SER A 235 1.40 15.56 -13.49
C SER A 235 2.50 16.62 -13.43
N HIS A 236 3.24 16.78 -14.52
CA HIS A 236 4.21 17.85 -14.75
C HIS A 236 3.64 18.98 -15.63
N ARG A 237 2.31 19.13 -15.69
CA ARG A 237 1.62 20.11 -16.55
C ARG A 237 1.00 21.22 -15.70
N ALA A 238 1.37 22.47 -15.97
CA ALA A 238 1.03 23.61 -15.10
C ALA A 238 -0.47 23.79 -14.82
N SER A 239 -1.34 23.57 -15.81
CA SER A 239 -2.80 23.64 -15.59
C SER A 239 -3.36 22.51 -14.70
N PHE A 240 -2.70 21.34 -14.68
CA PHE A 240 -3.08 20.21 -13.82
C PHE A 240 -2.59 20.44 -12.38
N ALA A 241 -1.36 20.89 -12.21
CA ALA A 241 -0.83 21.32 -10.91
C ALA A 241 -1.67 22.47 -10.32
N ALA A 242 -2.10 23.45 -11.13
CA ALA A 242 -2.99 24.52 -10.69
C ALA A 242 -4.32 23.98 -10.12
N LEU A 243 -5.00 23.07 -10.83
CA LEU A 243 -6.21 22.42 -10.30
C LEU A 243 -5.94 21.62 -9.02
N ALA A 244 -4.82 20.88 -8.99
CA ALA A 244 -4.41 20.09 -7.84
C ALA A 244 -3.93 20.92 -6.63
N ILE A 245 -3.57 22.19 -6.79
CA ILE A 245 -3.31 23.13 -5.69
C ILE A 245 -4.61 23.77 -5.20
N ILE A 246 -5.53 24.15 -6.11
CA ILE A 246 -6.86 24.65 -5.75
C ILE A 246 -7.57 23.61 -4.86
N LYS A 247 -7.59 22.35 -5.31
CA LYS A 247 -8.23 21.22 -4.63
C LYS A 247 -7.33 20.45 -3.68
N GLY A 248 -6.07 20.86 -3.55
CA GLY A 248 -5.11 20.18 -2.69
C GLY A 248 -5.32 20.46 -1.20
N ILE A 249 -4.89 19.50 -0.40
CA ILE A 249 -4.91 19.56 1.06
C ILE A 249 -3.50 19.81 1.62
N VAL A 250 -3.44 20.48 2.77
CA VAL A 250 -2.18 20.74 3.49
C VAL A 250 -1.70 19.42 4.09
N THR A 251 -0.58 18.91 3.57
CA THR A 251 -0.07 17.57 3.87
C THR A 251 1.28 17.67 4.57
N PRO A 252 1.48 17.05 5.75
CA PRO A 252 2.80 16.92 6.36
C PRO A 252 3.73 16.08 5.49
N MET A 253 5.00 16.47 5.41
CA MET A 253 6.02 15.80 4.60
C MET A 253 7.32 15.66 5.38
N ASP A 254 7.97 14.50 5.25
CA ASP A 254 9.29 14.26 5.82
C ASP A 254 10.36 15.08 5.07
N LEU A 255 11.36 15.58 5.79
CA LEU A 255 12.47 16.37 5.23
C LEU A 255 13.82 15.85 5.72
N VAL A 256 14.82 15.86 4.84
CA VAL A 256 16.17 15.36 5.13
C VAL A 256 17.08 16.53 5.50
N SER A 257 17.76 16.45 6.64
CA SER A 257 18.90 17.33 6.91
C SER A 257 20.16 16.70 6.37
N VAL A 258 20.82 17.37 5.42
CA VAL A 258 22.12 16.98 4.88
C VAL A 258 23.18 17.89 5.52
N THR A 259 24.26 17.30 6.00
CA THR A 259 25.35 17.97 6.74
C THR A 259 26.71 17.69 6.13
N GLN A 260 27.50 18.74 5.96
CA GLN A 260 28.89 18.67 5.49
C GLN A 260 29.71 19.68 6.29
N GLY A 261 30.46 19.17 7.28
CA GLY A 261 31.02 19.98 8.36
C GLY A 261 29.93 20.82 9.04
N ASN A 262 30.22 22.11 9.27
CA ASN A 262 29.28 23.05 9.89
C ASN A 262 28.10 23.47 9.00
N ASN A 263 28.05 23.10 7.71
CA ASN A 263 26.93 23.44 6.85
C ASN A 263 25.80 22.40 6.97
N ARG A 264 24.57 22.87 7.21
CA ARG A 264 23.34 22.06 7.22
C ARG A 264 22.35 22.62 6.21
N ILE A 265 21.98 21.80 5.23
CA ILE A 265 20.94 22.12 4.23
C ILE A 265 19.76 21.17 4.39
N ILE A 266 18.59 21.62 3.95
CA ILE A 266 17.37 20.82 3.89
C ILE A 266 17.19 20.29 2.47
N SER A 267 16.87 19.00 2.35
CA SER A 267 16.54 18.31 1.11
C SER A 267 15.15 17.68 1.22
N PHE A 268 14.36 17.78 0.15
CA PHE A 268 13.00 17.24 0.06
C PHE A 268 12.84 16.15 -1.00
N LEU A 269 13.77 16.07 -1.97
CA LEU A 269 13.63 15.23 -3.17
C LEU A 269 14.57 14.01 -3.11
N SER A 270 15.88 14.25 -3.17
CA SER A 270 16.87 13.19 -3.37
C SER A 270 18.30 13.64 -3.12
N GLN A 271 19.20 12.67 -2.92
CA GLN A 271 20.63 12.88 -2.78
C GLN A 271 21.39 11.79 -3.54
N THR A 272 22.39 12.14 -4.35
CA THR A 272 23.11 11.15 -5.18
C THR A 272 24.61 11.43 -5.33
N LEU A 273 25.36 10.33 -5.43
CA LEU A 273 26.75 10.24 -5.86
C LEU A 273 26.81 9.27 -7.06
N GLY A 274 27.61 9.62 -8.07
CA GLY A 274 27.95 8.73 -9.18
C GLY A 274 27.23 9.07 -10.49
N ILE A 275 26.81 8.06 -11.26
CA ILE A 275 26.30 8.23 -12.63
C ILE A 275 25.15 9.25 -12.72
N ILE A 276 24.22 9.28 -11.75
CA ILE A 276 23.09 10.22 -11.75
C ILE A 276 23.58 11.65 -11.46
N ALA A 277 24.40 11.86 -10.41
CA ALA A 277 24.99 13.15 -10.10
C ALA A 277 25.82 13.74 -11.28
N GLU A 278 26.59 12.91 -11.97
CA GLU A 278 27.30 13.29 -13.21
C GLU A 278 26.35 13.62 -14.38
N SER A 279 25.16 13.04 -14.41
CA SER A 279 24.15 13.31 -15.44
C SER A 279 23.39 14.60 -15.16
N ASP A 280 23.10 14.92 -13.90
CA ASP A 280 22.42 16.13 -13.48
C ASP A 280 23.32 17.37 -13.63
N LEU A 281 24.55 17.29 -13.12
CA LEU A 281 25.47 18.42 -12.99
C LEU A 281 26.51 18.44 -14.13
N GLY A 282 27.02 17.28 -14.55
CA GLY A 282 27.99 17.20 -15.66
C GLY A 282 27.40 17.53 -17.04
N THR A 283 26.07 17.72 -17.16
CA THR A 283 25.38 18.08 -18.41
C THR A 283 24.75 19.48 -18.40
N GLU A 284 25.07 20.35 -17.43
CA GLU A 284 24.45 21.69 -17.37
C GLU A 284 24.71 22.56 -18.60
N HIS A 285 25.88 22.42 -19.23
CA HIS A 285 26.22 23.07 -20.50
C HIS A 285 25.30 22.62 -21.67
N LEU A 286 24.53 21.54 -21.48
CA LEU A 286 23.53 21.01 -22.40
C LEU A 286 22.08 21.36 -21.99
N ARG A 287 21.85 22.34 -21.10
CA ARG A 287 20.51 22.82 -20.72
C ARG A 287 19.61 23.17 -21.93
N TRP A 288 20.18 23.48 -23.10
CA TRP A 288 19.44 23.68 -24.37
C TRP A 288 18.69 22.43 -24.89
N MET A 289 19.09 21.22 -24.48
CA MET A 289 18.42 19.96 -24.82
C MET A 289 17.16 19.69 -23.98
N GLY A 290 16.84 20.56 -23.01
CA GLY A 290 15.72 20.34 -22.09
C GLY A 290 15.97 19.14 -21.18
N ALA A 291 15.02 18.19 -21.15
CA ALA A 291 15.15 16.95 -20.39
C ALA A 291 16.22 16.01 -20.97
N ALA A 292 16.34 15.92 -22.31
CA ALA A 292 17.17 14.92 -22.99
C ALA A 292 18.70 14.98 -22.67
N ARG A 293 19.14 16.01 -21.96
CA ARG A 293 20.49 16.08 -21.36
C ARG A 293 20.71 14.96 -20.33
N PHE A 294 19.67 14.57 -19.58
CA PHE A 294 19.75 13.60 -18.50
C PHE A 294 20.01 12.19 -19.06
N GLU A 295 19.19 11.72 -20.02
CA GLU A 295 19.43 10.43 -20.68
C GLU A 295 20.81 10.37 -21.36
N TYR A 296 21.23 11.45 -22.02
CA TYR A 296 22.57 11.55 -22.62
C TYR A 296 23.70 11.45 -21.57
N GLY A 297 23.53 12.08 -20.41
CA GLY A 297 24.43 11.92 -19.27
C GLY A 297 24.57 10.45 -18.86
N ILE A 298 23.45 9.80 -18.56
CA ILE A 298 23.43 8.43 -18.03
C ILE A 298 24.05 7.46 -19.05
N ILE A 299 23.62 7.55 -20.33
CA ILE A 299 24.11 6.69 -21.40
C ILE A 299 25.62 6.87 -21.61
N THR A 300 26.13 8.11 -21.64
CA THR A 300 27.57 8.34 -21.84
C THR A 300 28.45 7.86 -20.69
N ARG A 301 27.95 7.88 -19.44
CA ARG A 301 28.70 7.38 -18.27
C ARG A 301 28.65 5.86 -18.17
N MET A 302 27.49 5.28 -18.44
CA MET A 302 27.28 3.83 -18.48
C MET A 302 28.19 3.13 -19.51
N PHE A 303 28.38 3.71 -20.70
CA PHE A 303 29.33 3.17 -21.68
C PHE A 303 30.81 3.35 -21.28
N LYS A 304 31.15 4.37 -20.47
CA LYS A 304 32.49 4.55 -19.89
C LYS A 304 32.77 3.64 -18.69
N ARG A 305 31.74 3.09 -18.04
CA ARG A 305 31.82 2.36 -16.76
C ARG A 305 32.53 3.14 -15.65
N THR A 306 32.16 4.41 -15.47
CA THR A 306 32.70 5.21 -14.35
C THR A 306 32.22 4.62 -13.02
N CYS A 307 33.17 4.24 -12.16
CA CYS A 307 32.95 3.72 -10.81
C CYS A 307 33.41 4.74 -9.75
N TYR A 308 32.79 4.71 -8.58
CA TYR A 308 33.05 5.66 -7.49
C TYR A 308 33.33 4.89 -6.19
N PRO A 309 34.60 4.71 -5.79
CA PRO A 309 34.92 4.11 -4.50
C PRO A 309 34.48 5.02 -3.35
N CYS A 310 33.71 4.48 -2.41
CA CYS A 310 33.25 5.18 -1.21
C CYS A 310 33.00 4.20 -0.06
N ASP A 311 33.16 4.65 1.17
CA ASP A 311 32.60 3.96 2.33
C ASP A 311 31.22 4.55 2.64
N LEU A 312 30.24 3.68 2.86
CA LEU A 312 28.86 4.05 3.13
C LEU A 312 28.42 3.45 4.48
N ALA A 313 28.16 4.31 5.45
CA ALA A 313 27.57 3.94 6.74
C ALA A 313 26.07 4.24 6.71
N VAL A 314 25.22 3.29 7.12
CA VAL A 314 23.75 3.38 6.96
C VAL A 314 23.04 2.95 8.24
N LYS A 315 22.05 3.73 8.69
CA LYS A 315 21.03 3.24 9.62
C LYS A 315 19.85 2.67 8.84
N VAL A 316 19.93 1.37 8.56
CA VAL A 316 18.83 0.61 7.94
C VAL A 316 17.72 0.36 8.95
N GLU A 317 16.47 0.50 8.52
CA GLU A 317 15.29 0.04 9.27
C GLU A 317 14.57 -1.12 8.56
N ILE A 318 14.58 -1.16 7.22
CA ILE A 318 14.07 -2.29 6.43
C ILE A 318 15.06 -2.61 5.31
N GLU A 319 15.60 -3.82 5.34
CA GLU A 319 16.61 -4.30 4.38
C GLU A 319 16.00 -5.05 3.19
N GLU A 320 14.99 -5.88 3.43
CA GLU A 320 14.45 -6.80 2.43
C GLU A 320 13.32 -6.20 1.61
N LYS A 321 13.38 -6.39 0.29
CA LYS A 321 12.40 -5.85 -0.67
C LYS A 321 10.96 -6.29 -0.38
N SER A 322 10.78 -7.51 0.10
CA SER A 322 9.47 -8.06 0.49
C SER A 322 8.86 -7.34 1.69
N ASP A 323 9.67 -7.05 2.71
CA ASP A 323 9.25 -6.28 3.89
C ASP A 323 9.06 -4.78 3.55
N VAL A 324 9.82 -4.22 2.60
CA VAL A 324 9.57 -2.87 2.05
C VAL A 324 8.19 -2.80 1.36
N LYS A 325 7.83 -3.77 0.51
CA LYS A 325 6.46 -3.83 -0.07
C LYS A 325 5.38 -4.00 1.01
N ALA A 326 5.65 -4.78 2.06
CA ALA A 326 4.72 -4.96 3.17
C ALA A 326 4.51 -3.69 4.01
N HIS A 327 5.58 -2.91 4.23
CA HIS A 327 5.55 -1.59 4.90
C HIS A 327 4.82 -0.54 4.06
N TYR A 328 5.05 -0.53 2.75
CA TYR A 328 4.31 0.33 1.82
C TYR A 328 2.81 0.02 1.87
N LYS A 329 2.43 -1.26 1.75
CA LYS A 329 1.03 -1.70 1.89
C LYS A 329 0.42 -1.29 3.23
N HIS A 330 1.14 -1.48 4.34
CA HIS A 330 0.66 -1.10 5.67
C HIS A 330 0.36 0.40 5.77
N HIS A 331 1.28 1.26 5.29
CA HIS A 331 1.07 2.71 5.31
C HIS A 331 -0.08 3.13 4.39
N VAL A 332 -0.12 2.67 3.14
CA VAL A 332 -1.19 3.05 2.19
C VAL A 332 -2.57 2.59 2.69
N SER A 333 -2.69 1.43 3.34
CA SER A 333 -3.95 0.97 3.94
C SER A 333 -4.35 1.71 5.22
N ASN A 334 -3.39 2.15 6.05
CA ASN A 334 -3.67 2.77 7.36
C ASN A 334 -3.66 4.32 7.34
N THR A 335 -3.44 4.95 6.18
CA THR A 335 -3.36 6.42 6.04
C THR A 335 -4.75 7.08 6.09
N ASN A 336 -5.31 7.17 7.30
CA ASN A 336 -6.36 8.14 7.62
C ASN A 336 -5.70 9.51 7.81
N LEU A 337 -5.67 10.30 6.73
CA LEU A 337 -4.96 11.58 6.60
C LEU A 337 -5.22 12.55 7.75
N ALA A 338 -6.47 12.65 8.19
CA ALA A 338 -6.90 13.48 9.32
C ALA A 338 -6.15 13.22 10.64
N LYS A 339 -5.51 12.05 10.82
CA LYS A 339 -4.69 11.74 12.02
C LYS A 339 -3.18 12.00 11.86
N LEU A 340 -2.70 12.32 10.65
CA LEU A 340 -1.28 12.63 10.42
C LEU A 340 -0.94 14.09 10.74
N ALA A 341 -1.93 14.99 10.65
CA ALA A 341 -1.73 16.44 10.77
C ALA A 341 -1.74 17.01 12.21
N THR A 342 -2.15 16.21 13.21
CA THR A 342 -2.57 16.69 14.54
C THR A 342 -1.55 16.51 15.68
N ASN A 343 -0.51 15.68 15.50
CA ASN A 343 0.31 15.18 16.62
C ASN A 343 1.78 15.65 16.60
N ALA A 344 2.05 16.80 15.98
CA ALA A 344 3.35 17.46 16.04
C ALA A 344 3.20 18.81 16.75
N GLU A 345 3.54 18.86 18.03
CA GLU A 345 3.74 20.11 18.78
C GLU A 345 4.81 20.96 18.07
N PRO A 346 4.51 22.17 17.58
CA PRO A 346 5.53 23.01 16.97
C PRO A 346 6.54 23.45 18.02
N THR A 347 7.80 23.06 17.87
CA THR A 347 8.87 23.60 18.72
C THR A 347 9.20 25.03 18.30
N ASP A 348 9.03 26.00 19.20
CA ASP A 348 9.42 27.41 18.98
C ASP A 348 10.93 27.61 18.75
N SER A 349 11.76 26.59 18.99
CA SER A 349 13.17 26.56 18.56
C SER A 349 13.31 26.10 17.12
N GLY A 350 14.26 26.67 16.37
CA GLY A 350 14.55 26.45 14.95
C GLY A 350 14.69 25.02 14.42
N LEU A 351 15.78 24.70 13.71
CA LEU A 351 15.89 23.35 13.11
C LEU A 351 16.01 22.27 14.21
N PRO A 352 15.33 21.11 14.07
CA PRO A 352 15.41 20.01 15.03
C PRO A 352 16.86 19.60 15.29
N LYS A 353 17.21 19.25 16.52
CA LYS A 353 18.57 18.79 16.86
C LYS A 353 18.89 17.50 16.11
N LEU A 354 20.12 17.42 15.57
CA LEU A 354 20.59 16.24 14.86
C LEU A 354 20.67 15.05 15.82
N LYS A 355 20.06 13.92 15.45
CA LYS A 355 20.02 12.70 16.25
C LYS A 355 21.34 11.92 16.18
N TYR A 356 22.00 11.97 15.03
CA TYR A 356 23.19 11.17 14.72
C TYR A 356 24.47 12.01 14.57
N GLY A 357 24.43 13.29 14.94
CA GLY A 357 25.56 14.23 14.79
C GLY A 357 25.80 14.66 13.34
N THR A 358 27.05 14.90 13.01
CA THR A 358 27.54 15.39 11.70
C THR A 358 28.44 14.37 11.00
N SER A 359 28.99 14.72 9.85
CA SER A 359 30.03 13.94 9.16
C SER A 359 31.36 13.83 9.93
N GLU A 360 31.63 14.75 10.86
CA GLU A 360 32.91 14.85 11.61
C GLU A 360 32.88 14.07 12.94
N ASP A 361 31.69 13.84 13.50
CA ASP A 361 31.48 13.04 14.72
C ASP A 361 31.82 11.55 14.51
N PRO A 362 32.18 10.77 15.54
CA PRO A 362 32.33 9.32 15.42
C PRO A 362 31.05 8.65 14.87
N LEU A 363 31.20 7.51 14.17
CA LEU A 363 30.05 6.76 13.65
C LEU A 363 29.13 6.28 14.79
N PRO A 364 27.81 6.54 14.74
CA PRO A 364 26.90 6.12 15.79
C PRO A 364 26.74 4.58 15.88
N GLU A 365 26.42 4.10 17.08
CA GLU A 365 26.17 2.66 17.30
C GLU A 365 24.96 2.15 16.49
N GLY A 366 25.05 0.90 16.02
CA GLY A 366 23.96 0.24 15.29
C GLY A 366 23.79 0.69 13.83
N TRP A 367 24.81 1.30 13.23
CA TRP A 367 24.91 1.56 11.79
C TRP A 367 25.66 0.43 11.06
N GLU A 368 25.22 0.09 9.85
CA GLU A 368 25.89 -0.83 8.92
C GLU A 368 26.96 -0.06 8.14
N LEU A 369 28.24 -0.43 8.25
CA LEU A 369 29.32 0.15 7.44
C LEU A 369 29.70 -0.79 6.29
N VAL A 370 29.47 -0.34 5.06
CA VAL A 370 29.78 -1.09 3.82
C VAL A 370 30.81 -0.30 3.01
N SER A 371 31.96 -0.93 2.73
CA SER A 371 32.97 -0.36 1.83
C SER A 371 32.67 -0.78 0.39
N TYR A 372 32.46 0.20 -0.50
CA TYR A 372 32.25 -0.03 -1.92
C TYR A 372 33.47 0.44 -2.70
N ASP A 373 34.15 -0.46 -3.41
CA ASP A 373 35.26 -0.08 -4.31
C ASP A 373 34.75 0.38 -5.69
N ASN A 374 33.56 -0.06 -6.10
CA ASN A 374 33.05 0.11 -7.46
C ASN A 374 31.53 0.35 -7.51
N ILE A 375 30.99 1.29 -6.71
CA ILE A 375 29.58 1.67 -6.89
C ILE A 375 29.42 2.44 -8.21
N GLY A 376 28.34 2.21 -8.95
CA GLY A 376 28.00 2.97 -10.17
C GLY A 376 27.00 4.09 -9.87
N THR A 377 25.98 3.76 -9.07
CA THR A 377 24.97 4.71 -8.58
C THR A 377 24.76 4.50 -7.09
N PHE A 378 24.92 5.57 -6.33
CA PHE A 378 24.33 5.75 -5.00
C PHE A 378 23.20 6.77 -5.14
N TYR A 379 21.98 6.41 -4.76
CA TYR A 379 20.83 7.32 -4.83
C TYR A 379 19.91 7.12 -3.63
N VAL A 380 19.64 8.18 -2.88
CA VAL A 380 18.64 8.21 -1.81
C VAL A 380 17.51 9.15 -2.21
N GLY A 381 16.28 8.75 -1.95
CA GLY A 381 15.07 9.48 -2.34
C GLY A 381 14.08 9.65 -1.19
N ASN A 382 13.45 10.81 -1.16
CA ASN A 382 12.35 11.18 -0.27
C ASN A 382 11.03 11.36 -1.05
N MET A 383 11.07 11.24 -2.39
CA MET A 383 9.92 11.16 -3.30
C MET A 383 10.14 10.07 -4.37
N ALA A 384 9.07 9.57 -5.00
CA ALA A 384 9.12 8.45 -5.94
C ALA A 384 9.71 8.79 -7.33
N TYR A 385 9.14 9.80 -7.99
CA TYR A 385 9.51 10.24 -9.34
C TYR A 385 10.60 11.30 -9.32
N MET A 386 11.66 11.11 -10.12
CA MET A 386 12.70 12.12 -10.38
C MET A 386 12.48 12.85 -11.71
N SER A 387 11.73 12.22 -12.63
CA SER A 387 11.14 12.82 -13.83
C SER A 387 9.78 12.13 -14.07
N PRO A 388 8.95 12.59 -15.02
CA PRO A 388 7.64 11.98 -15.30
C PRO A 388 7.71 10.46 -15.57
N ASP A 389 8.80 10.02 -16.18
CA ASP A 389 9.01 8.66 -16.67
C ASP A 389 10.15 7.95 -15.89
N ALA A 390 10.58 8.52 -14.75
CA ALA A 390 11.70 8.01 -13.95
C ALA A 390 11.32 7.81 -12.46
N ASN A 391 10.60 6.73 -12.19
CA ASN A 391 10.25 6.29 -10.84
C ASN A 391 11.36 5.44 -10.22
N PHE A 392 12.32 6.09 -9.55
CA PHE A 392 13.43 5.40 -8.89
C PHE A 392 13.04 4.82 -7.53
N PHE A 393 12.14 5.49 -6.79
CA PHE A 393 11.83 5.15 -5.40
C PHE A 393 10.36 4.72 -5.27
N THR A 394 10.02 3.60 -5.92
CA THR A 394 8.62 3.15 -6.05
C THR A 394 7.92 2.87 -4.70
N ALA A 395 8.66 2.65 -3.61
CA ALA A 395 8.13 2.46 -2.25
C ALA A 395 8.19 3.73 -1.37
N SER A 396 8.52 4.89 -1.95
CA SER A 396 8.59 6.16 -1.24
C SER A 396 7.21 6.59 -0.72
N LEU A 397 7.19 7.14 0.49
CA LEU A 397 6.00 7.58 1.20
C LEU A 397 6.25 8.99 1.74
N ILE A 398 5.20 9.79 1.86
CA ILE A 398 5.33 11.22 2.20
C ILE A 398 5.66 11.48 3.68
N ALA A 399 5.36 10.52 4.57
CA ALA A 399 5.31 10.74 6.02
C ALA A 399 5.55 9.47 6.87
N ASP A 400 6.38 8.53 6.38
CA ASP A 400 6.69 7.24 7.04
C ASP A 400 7.96 7.26 7.92
N GLY A 401 8.71 8.37 7.92
CA GLY A 401 9.96 8.54 8.66
C GLY A 401 11.16 7.80 8.07
N CYS A 402 11.10 7.36 6.81
CA CYS A 402 12.19 6.65 6.13
C CYS A 402 12.55 7.30 4.78
N MET A 403 13.85 7.37 4.48
CA MET A 403 14.33 7.57 3.11
C MET A 403 14.45 6.22 2.40
N ASP A 404 14.31 6.23 1.08
CA ASP A 404 14.47 5.06 0.22
C ASP A 404 15.87 5.07 -0.41
N LEU A 405 16.70 4.09 -0.08
CA LEU A 405 18.08 3.93 -0.56
C LEU A 405 18.13 2.94 -1.73
N VAL A 406 18.62 3.41 -2.87
CA VAL A 406 18.90 2.62 -4.08
C VAL A 406 20.40 2.59 -4.36
N THR A 407 20.98 1.40 -4.55
CA THR A 407 22.37 1.25 -5.00
C THR A 407 22.49 0.28 -6.17
N ILE A 408 23.42 0.58 -7.09
CA ILE A 408 23.70 -0.20 -8.30
C ILE A 408 25.22 -0.32 -8.49
N ASP A 409 25.70 -1.54 -8.75
CA ASP A 409 27.11 -1.86 -9.01
C ASP A 409 27.60 -1.26 -10.34
N GLY A 410 28.78 -0.64 -10.35
CA GLY A 410 29.40 -0.03 -11.53
C GLY A 410 30.02 -1.05 -12.50
N ASN A 411 30.26 -2.29 -12.06
CA ASN A 411 30.85 -3.37 -12.88
C ASN A 411 29.87 -4.00 -13.87
N LEU A 412 28.58 -3.63 -13.84
CA LEU A 412 27.56 -4.22 -14.70
C LEU A 412 27.94 -4.09 -16.20
N PRO A 413 27.76 -5.15 -17.01
CA PRO A 413 27.90 -5.04 -18.46
C PRO A 413 26.99 -3.94 -19.02
N PRO A 414 27.42 -3.11 -20.00
CA PRO A 414 26.63 -1.96 -20.45
C PRO A 414 25.22 -2.29 -20.95
N LEU A 415 24.99 -3.48 -21.50
CA LEU A 415 23.65 -3.96 -21.87
C LEU A 415 22.77 -4.30 -20.65
N THR A 416 23.37 -4.81 -19.57
CA THR A 416 22.69 -5.06 -18.29
C THR A 416 22.36 -3.75 -17.60
N ALA A 417 23.30 -2.79 -17.57
CA ALA A 417 23.06 -1.45 -17.02
C ALA A 417 21.98 -0.70 -17.82
N LEU A 418 21.99 -0.80 -19.16
CA LEU A 418 20.93 -0.24 -20.01
C LEU A 418 19.56 -0.87 -19.70
N LYS A 419 19.52 -2.20 -19.48
CA LYS A 419 18.28 -2.86 -19.05
C LYS A 419 17.81 -2.34 -17.69
N VAL A 420 18.71 -2.18 -16.71
CA VAL A 420 18.36 -1.63 -15.37
C VAL A 420 17.75 -0.23 -15.52
N LEU A 421 18.26 0.61 -16.42
CA LEU A 421 17.68 1.92 -16.72
C LEU A 421 16.27 1.83 -17.34
N LEU A 422 16.08 0.96 -18.35
CA LEU A 422 14.77 0.73 -18.98
C LEU A 422 13.75 0.04 -18.04
N ASP A 423 14.23 -0.68 -17.04
CA ASP A 423 13.39 -1.21 -15.96
C ASP A 423 12.91 -0.08 -15.03
N VAL A 424 13.55 1.09 -14.95
CA VAL A 424 13.01 2.28 -14.24
C VAL A 424 11.81 2.85 -14.98
N GLU A 425 11.95 3.13 -16.28
CA GLU A 425 10.88 3.65 -17.15
C GLU A 425 9.67 2.71 -17.17
N SER A 426 9.91 1.40 -17.19
CA SER A 426 8.84 0.40 -17.23
C SER A 426 8.40 -0.16 -15.86
N GLY A 427 8.74 0.54 -14.75
CA GLY A 427 8.23 0.27 -13.40
C GLY A 427 8.73 -1.00 -12.71
N LYS A 428 9.79 -1.62 -13.23
CA LYS A 428 10.34 -2.94 -12.81
C LYS A 428 11.66 -2.83 -12.04
N SER A 429 12.24 -1.64 -11.95
CA SER A 429 13.50 -1.33 -11.24
C SER A 429 13.54 -1.92 -9.84
N PHE A 430 12.44 -1.81 -9.09
CA PHE A 430 12.32 -2.33 -7.74
C PHE A 430 12.59 -3.84 -7.64
N ASP A 431 12.06 -4.65 -8.56
CA ASP A 431 12.22 -6.10 -8.54
C ASP A 431 13.44 -6.60 -9.35
N ASN A 432 14.20 -5.70 -9.98
CA ASN A 432 15.42 -6.06 -10.71
C ASN A 432 16.52 -6.55 -9.72
N PRO A 433 17.20 -7.69 -9.98
CA PRO A 433 18.20 -8.26 -9.08
C PRO A 433 19.52 -7.48 -9.00
N HIS A 434 19.77 -6.53 -9.90
CA HIS A 434 20.96 -5.66 -9.90
C HIS A 434 20.74 -4.32 -9.18
N VAL A 435 19.53 -4.10 -8.63
CA VAL A 435 19.14 -2.91 -7.87
C VAL A 435 18.97 -3.32 -6.41
N THR A 436 19.81 -2.83 -5.51
CA THR A 436 19.53 -2.93 -4.06
C THR A 436 18.54 -1.84 -3.67
N TYR A 437 17.59 -2.14 -2.78
CA TYR A 437 16.57 -1.21 -2.31
C TYR A 437 16.36 -1.44 -0.80
N LYS A 438 16.77 -0.49 0.05
CA LYS A 438 16.55 -0.52 1.52
C LYS A 438 15.76 0.73 1.96
N LYS A 439 15.01 0.67 3.07
CA LYS A 439 14.49 1.87 3.76
C LYS A 439 15.35 2.19 5.00
N ILE A 440 15.71 3.46 5.13
CA ILE A 440 16.78 3.92 6.03
C ILE A 440 16.36 5.22 6.76
N THR A 441 16.87 5.48 7.96
CA THR A 441 16.61 6.72 8.71
C THR A 441 17.76 7.73 8.65
N ALA A 442 18.98 7.26 8.42
CA ALA A 442 20.17 8.10 8.27
C ALA A 442 21.26 7.36 7.48
N TYR A 443 22.20 8.11 6.90
CA TYR A 443 23.42 7.58 6.30
C TYR A 443 24.56 8.61 6.32
N ARG A 444 25.79 8.13 6.15
CA ARG A 444 27.00 8.93 5.93
C ARG A 444 27.80 8.29 4.82
N ILE A 445 28.18 9.08 3.83
CA ILE A 445 29.00 8.64 2.71
C ILE A 445 30.36 9.34 2.75
N ILE A 446 31.41 8.57 2.51
CA ILE A 446 32.81 9.00 2.57
C ILE A 446 33.45 8.59 1.24
N PRO A 447 33.54 9.50 0.24
CA PRO A 447 34.26 9.24 -0.99
C PRO A 447 35.72 8.86 -0.72
N ARG A 448 36.26 7.89 -1.46
CA ARG A 448 37.64 7.44 -1.38
C ARG A 448 38.34 7.66 -2.73
N ASN A 449 39.66 7.86 -2.71
CA ASN A 449 40.53 7.84 -3.90
C ASN A 449 40.09 8.77 -5.07
N GLN A 450 39.38 9.87 -4.78
CA GLN A 450 38.89 10.85 -5.74
C GLN A 450 39.00 12.26 -5.13
N ASP A 451 39.63 13.19 -5.85
CA ASP A 451 39.85 14.58 -5.40
C ASP A 451 38.75 15.56 -5.86
N ASP A 452 38.02 15.22 -6.93
CA ASP A 452 36.87 15.96 -7.45
C ASP A 452 35.81 14.98 -7.96
N GLY A 453 34.56 15.45 -8.04
CA GLY A 453 33.42 14.70 -8.49
C GLY A 453 32.12 15.47 -8.31
N TYR A 454 31.01 14.74 -8.41
CA TYR A 454 29.67 15.30 -8.36
C TYR A 454 28.84 14.64 -7.27
N ILE A 455 28.38 15.47 -6.33
CA ILE A 455 27.31 15.17 -5.38
C ILE A 455 26.17 16.12 -5.69
N SER A 456 24.98 15.57 -5.91
CA SER A 456 23.75 16.31 -6.22
C SER A 456 22.76 16.13 -5.08
N ILE A 457 22.23 17.25 -4.55
CA ILE A 457 21.22 17.30 -3.48
C ILE A 457 20.04 18.11 -4.02
N ASP A 458 18.89 17.46 -4.21
CA ASP A 458 17.70 17.99 -4.92
C ASP A 458 18.00 18.57 -6.33
N GLY A 459 19.12 18.18 -6.95
CA GLY A 459 19.61 18.70 -8.23
C GLY A 459 20.71 19.77 -8.14
N GLU A 460 21.01 20.28 -6.95
CA GLU A 460 22.01 21.33 -6.71
C GLU A 460 23.38 20.73 -6.29
N LYS A 461 24.50 21.37 -6.69
CA LYS A 461 25.85 20.83 -6.42
C LYS A 461 26.29 21.07 -4.98
N LEU A 462 26.61 19.99 -4.26
CA LEU A 462 27.37 20.01 -3.01
C LEU A 462 28.89 19.90 -3.32
N PRO A 463 29.79 20.52 -2.52
CA PRO A 463 31.23 20.26 -2.59
C PRO A 463 31.55 18.77 -2.44
N PHE A 464 32.56 18.30 -3.19
CA PHE A 464 32.95 16.89 -3.16
C PHE A 464 33.69 16.55 -1.87
N GLY A 465 33.21 15.54 -1.15
CA GLY A 465 33.77 15.12 0.13
C GLY A 465 32.75 14.37 0.99
N PRO A 466 33.11 14.00 2.23
CA PRO A 466 32.21 13.31 3.15
C PRO A 466 30.97 14.15 3.49
N PHE A 467 29.81 13.49 3.63
CA PHE A 467 28.60 14.12 4.15
C PHE A 467 27.70 13.11 4.88
N GLN A 468 26.88 13.61 5.80
CA GLN A 468 25.91 12.82 6.59
C GLN A 468 24.50 13.38 6.42
N ALA A 469 23.51 12.51 6.27
CA ALA A 469 22.10 12.87 6.16
C ALA A 469 21.22 12.08 7.14
N GLU A 470 20.21 12.75 7.71
CA GLU A 470 19.18 12.13 8.55
C GLU A 470 17.79 12.71 8.24
N ILE A 471 16.75 11.87 8.34
CA ILE A 471 15.37 12.28 8.07
C ILE A 471 14.65 12.79 9.32
N HIS A 472 13.86 13.85 9.15
CA HIS A 472 13.00 14.42 10.17
C HIS A 472 11.53 14.17 9.81
N PRO A 473 10.84 13.27 10.53
CA PRO A 473 9.45 12.96 10.25
C PRO A 473 8.55 14.20 10.35
N ARG A 474 7.79 14.46 9.28
CA ARG A 474 6.73 15.48 9.16
C ARG A 474 7.16 16.90 9.48
N LEU A 475 8.45 17.19 9.30
CA LEU A 475 9.03 18.53 9.53
C LEU A 475 8.48 19.58 8.56
N GLY A 476 8.21 19.21 7.31
CA GLY A 476 7.69 20.12 6.29
C GLY A 476 6.18 20.02 6.10
N ARG A 477 5.60 21.02 5.43
CA ARG A 477 4.25 20.93 4.84
C ARG A 477 4.29 21.21 3.34
N VAL A 478 3.41 20.54 2.60
CA VAL A 478 3.18 20.77 1.17
C VAL A 478 1.69 20.79 0.85
N ILE A 479 1.32 21.39 -0.28
CA ILE A 479 -0.01 21.15 -0.87
C ILE A 479 0.09 19.90 -1.76
N SER A 480 -0.68 18.86 -1.44
CA SER A 480 -0.79 17.64 -2.26
C SER A 480 -2.22 17.39 -2.72
N LYS A 481 -2.38 16.65 -3.82
CA LYS A 481 -3.69 16.33 -4.42
C LYS A 481 -4.56 15.41 -3.57
N ALA A 482 -3.94 14.44 -2.89
CA ALA A 482 -4.65 13.33 -2.23
C ALA A 482 -4.05 12.94 -0.86
N GLY A 483 -3.25 13.81 -0.24
CA GLY A 483 -2.61 13.56 1.06
C GLY A 483 -1.41 12.60 1.03
N LYS A 484 -0.98 12.20 -0.16
CA LYS A 484 0.07 11.20 -0.42
C LYS A 484 0.79 11.53 -1.72
N TYR A 485 1.86 10.80 -2.01
CA TYR A 485 2.42 10.78 -3.35
C TYR A 485 1.50 10.04 -4.33
N GLU A 486 1.45 10.52 -5.57
CA GLU A 486 0.66 10.01 -6.69
C GLU A 486 1.38 8.86 -7.43
N GLY A 487 2.35 8.21 -6.79
CA GLY A 487 3.03 7.02 -7.28
C GLY A 487 2.17 5.76 -7.18
N GLU A 488 2.28 4.87 -8.16
CA GLU A 488 1.51 3.62 -8.21
C GLU A 488 1.92 2.61 -7.11
N GLY A 489 3.13 2.76 -6.57
CA GLY A 489 3.77 1.83 -5.63
C GLY A 489 4.69 0.81 -6.33
N PRO A 490 5.36 -0.09 -5.59
CA PRO A 490 6.15 -1.17 -6.16
C PRO A 490 5.26 -2.24 -6.80
N ALA A 491 5.64 -2.83 -7.93
CA ALA A 491 4.83 -3.85 -8.60
C ALA A 491 4.33 -4.95 -7.63
N ASP A 492 3.06 -5.34 -7.74
CA ASP A 492 2.40 -6.34 -6.88
C ASP A 492 2.39 -6.04 -5.35
N TRP A 493 2.60 -4.79 -4.92
CA TRP A 493 2.51 -4.42 -3.49
C TRP A 493 1.15 -4.74 -2.88
N ASP A 494 0.08 -4.60 -3.66
CA ASP A 494 -1.30 -4.89 -3.31
C ASP A 494 -1.52 -6.39 -3.01
N LYS A 495 -0.80 -7.27 -3.70
CA LYS A 495 -0.92 -8.74 -3.58
C LYS A 495 -0.18 -9.32 -2.39
N VAL A 496 0.77 -8.59 -1.78
CA VAL A 496 1.55 -9.04 -0.61
C VAL A 496 0.61 -9.47 0.53
N THR A 497 0.59 -10.77 0.81
CA THR A 497 -0.22 -11.37 1.88
C THR A 497 0.49 -11.25 3.23
N VAL A 498 -0.17 -11.68 4.30
CA VAL A 498 0.49 -11.84 5.62
C VAL A 498 1.39 -13.09 5.63
N ALA A 499 1.13 -14.08 4.77
CA ALA A 499 1.93 -15.30 4.69
C ALA A 499 3.32 -15.05 4.08
N ASP A 500 3.43 -14.15 3.10
CA ASP A 500 4.70 -13.82 2.44
C ASP A 500 5.70 -13.17 3.43
N ARG A 501 5.21 -12.31 4.31
CA ARG A 501 5.98 -11.70 5.43
C ARG A 501 6.54 -12.76 6.38
N ILE A 502 5.78 -13.84 6.61
CA ILE A 502 6.20 -14.98 7.43
C ILE A 502 7.20 -15.86 6.67
N HIS A 503 7.12 -15.93 5.33
CA HIS A 503 8.08 -16.65 4.51
C HIS A 503 9.45 -15.96 4.46
N ALA A 504 9.50 -14.64 4.20
CA ALA A 504 10.75 -13.87 4.23
C ALA A 504 11.48 -14.02 5.59
N ARG A 505 10.74 -13.82 6.70
CA ARG A 505 11.28 -14.03 8.05
C ARG A 505 11.72 -15.46 8.34
N LYS A 506 11.11 -16.48 7.71
CA LYS A 506 11.57 -17.89 7.81
C LYS A 506 12.86 -18.14 7.05
N GLU A 507 13.14 -17.43 5.96
CA GLU A 507 14.40 -17.60 5.20
C GLU A 507 15.58 -16.88 5.88
N ALA A 508 15.36 -15.69 6.43
CA ALA A 508 16.30 -15.07 7.38
C ALA A 508 16.60 -16.02 8.58
N TRP A 509 15.57 -16.70 9.11
CA TRP A 509 15.77 -17.71 10.16
C TRP A 509 16.51 -18.96 9.68
N ARG A 510 16.47 -19.32 8.39
CA ARG A 510 17.28 -20.42 7.83
C ARG A 510 18.77 -20.06 7.82
N GLY A 511 19.13 -18.83 7.43
CA GLY A 511 20.52 -18.36 7.35
C GLY A 511 21.30 -18.32 8.68
N LEU A 512 20.62 -18.19 9.82
CA LEU A 512 21.28 -18.14 11.14
C LEU A 512 22.01 -19.44 11.51
N THR A 513 23.25 -19.32 12.00
CA THR A 513 24.06 -20.48 12.44
C THR A 513 23.45 -21.22 13.64
N ALA A 514 23.83 -22.48 13.84
CA ALA A 514 23.35 -23.29 14.96
C ALA A 514 23.62 -22.66 16.33
N LYS A 515 24.80 -22.05 16.53
CA LYS A 515 25.12 -21.32 17.78
C LYS A 515 24.18 -20.14 18.01
N SER A 516 23.90 -19.34 16.97
CA SER A 516 22.99 -18.19 17.05
C SER A 516 21.57 -18.60 17.48
N LYS A 517 21.07 -19.72 16.92
CA LYS A 517 19.77 -20.31 17.28
C LYS A 517 19.74 -20.82 18.73
N GLN A 518 20.83 -21.46 19.18
CA GLN A 518 20.92 -22.01 20.53
C GLN A 518 20.98 -20.93 21.62
N VAL A 519 21.67 -19.82 21.37
CA VAL A 519 21.66 -18.65 22.27
C VAL A 519 20.26 -18.07 22.41
N TRP A 520 19.51 -17.92 21.32
CA TRP A 520 18.12 -17.41 21.35
C TRP A 520 17.17 -18.33 22.13
N VAL A 521 17.29 -19.65 22.01
CA VAL A 521 16.50 -20.60 22.81
C VAL A 521 16.81 -20.48 24.30
N CYS A 522 18.09 -20.31 24.67
CA CYS A 522 18.48 -20.06 26.05
C CYS A 522 17.95 -18.70 26.57
N TRP A 523 17.97 -17.65 25.75
CA TRP A 523 17.49 -16.31 26.13
C TRP A 523 15.97 -16.27 26.33
N TRP A 524 15.21 -16.92 25.45
CA TRP A 524 13.75 -17.09 25.60
C TRP A 524 13.43 -17.92 26.86
N GLY A 525 14.23 -18.96 27.15
CA GLY A 525 14.13 -19.74 28.38
C GLY A 525 14.47 -18.96 29.66
N LEU A 526 15.31 -17.90 29.58
CA LEU A 526 15.54 -16.97 30.69
C LEU A 526 14.38 -15.98 30.86
N LEU A 527 13.85 -15.42 29.77
CA LEU A 527 12.72 -14.48 29.81
C LEU A 527 11.46 -15.10 30.43
N ILE A 528 11.21 -16.39 30.17
CA ILE A 528 10.11 -17.15 30.82
C ILE A 528 10.34 -17.37 32.33
N ARG A 529 11.58 -17.18 32.84
CA ARG A 529 11.93 -17.28 34.27
C ARG A 529 12.10 -15.93 34.97
N ALA A 530 12.22 -14.83 34.24
CA ALA A 530 12.49 -13.49 34.78
C ALA A 530 11.18 -12.72 35.08
N ASN A 531 10.50 -13.10 36.16
CA ASN A 531 9.19 -12.56 36.52
C ASN A 531 9.29 -11.11 37.05
N LEU A 532 9.03 -10.11 36.19
CA LEU A 532 9.30 -8.68 36.46
C LEU A 532 8.05 -7.78 36.49
N LEU A 533 7.22 -8.00 37.53
CA LEU A 533 6.37 -7.00 38.22
C LEU A 533 5.20 -6.34 37.46
N PRO A 534 4.22 -5.71 38.17
CA PRO A 534 4.02 -5.65 39.63
C PRO A 534 2.85 -6.51 40.15
N HIS A 535 2.65 -6.51 41.47
CA HIS A 535 1.65 -7.31 42.18
C HIS A 535 0.21 -6.76 42.06
N HIS A 536 -0.76 -7.67 42.11
CA HIS A 536 -2.04 -7.48 42.80
C HIS A 536 -2.43 -8.80 43.51
N ASP A 537 -3.01 -8.70 44.70
CA ASP A 537 -3.09 -9.83 45.64
C ASP A 537 -4.25 -10.80 45.43
N ASN A 538 -4.16 -11.93 46.17
CA ASN A 538 -5.19 -12.95 46.41
C ASN A 538 -5.50 -13.93 45.27
N LEU A 539 -4.74 -15.02 45.21
CA LEU A 539 -5.28 -16.39 45.43
C LEU A 539 -4.15 -17.43 45.59
N HIS A 540 -3.79 -17.75 46.83
CA HIS A 540 -2.96 -18.90 47.15
C HIS A 540 -3.81 -20.17 47.28
N GLN A 541 -3.58 -21.18 46.44
CA GLN A 541 -3.58 -22.58 46.89
C GLN A 541 -2.92 -23.54 45.88
N HIS A 542 -2.25 -24.57 46.42
CA HIS A 542 -1.72 -25.76 45.74
C HIS A 542 -0.75 -25.59 44.55
N LEU A 543 0.55 -25.47 44.85
CA LEU A 543 1.59 -26.13 44.06
C LEU A 543 2.87 -26.34 44.90
N THR A 544 3.07 -27.57 45.39
CA THR A 544 4.30 -27.98 46.11
C THR A 544 4.86 -29.22 45.43
N ILE A 545 5.97 -29.07 44.70
CA ILE A 545 6.72 -30.19 44.12
C ILE A 545 8.08 -30.24 44.80
N GLN A 546 8.42 -31.40 45.38
CA GLN A 546 9.64 -31.59 46.14
C GLN A 546 10.84 -31.81 45.22
N THR A 547 11.95 -31.12 45.49
CA THR A 547 13.28 -31.43 44.94
C THR A 547 14.08 -32.29 45.92
N PRO A 548 14.49 -33.52 45.58
CA PRO A 548 15.52 -34.24 46.33
C PRO A 548 16.92 -33.68 46.02
N VAL A 549 17.84 -33.76 46.97
CA VAL A 549 19.18 -33.14 46.91
C VAL A 549 20.28 -34.16 47.22
N SER A 550 21.35 -34.14 46.43
CA SER A 550 22.70 -34.57 46.82
C SER A 550 23.72 -33.61 46.19
N SER A 551 24.26 -32.60 46.90
CA SER A 551 25.18 -32.64 48.05
C SER A 551 26.65 -32.84 47.67
N HIS A 552 27.43 -31.74 47.64
CA HIS A 552 28.74 -31.69 48.31
C HIS A 552 29.24 -30.24 48.48
N ILE A 553 29.58 -29.89 49.74
CA ILE A 553 30.58 -28.88 50.17
C ILE A 553 30.32 -27.40 49.76
N GLY A 554 30.22 -26.44 50.69
CA GLY A 554 30.28 -26.55 52.16
C GLY A 554 30.26 -25.21 52.91
N HIS A 555 30.39 -25.30 54.24
CA HIS A 555 30.40 -24.23 55.26
C HIS A 555 29.08 -23.50 55.60
N ALA A 556 29.00 -23.15 56.88
CA ALA A 556 27.89 -22.57 57.66
C ALA A 556 28.50 -21.48 58.60
N PRO A 557 27.84 -20.87 59.61
CA PRO A 557 26.46 -21.00 60.13
C PRO A 557 25.76 -19.61 60.26
N THR A 558 24.68 -19.30 61.03
CA THR A 558 23.76 -19.95 62.01
C THR A 558 22.37 -19.23 61.87
N VAL A 559 21.33 -19.19 62.72
CA VAL A 559 20.97 -19.67 64.08
C VAL A 559 19.43 -19.89 64.18
N ALA A 560 18.96 -20.85 65.01
CA ALA A 560 17.61 -20.93 65.63
C ALA A 560 16.34 -20.93 64.72
N GLN A 561 15.14 -21.38 65.13
CA GLN A 561 14.68 -22.30 66.19
C GLN A 561 13.23 -22.78 65.88
N GLY A 562 12.93 -24.09 66.04
CA GLY A 562 11.57 -24.66 66.23
C GLY A 562 10.55 -24.58 65.07
N GLY A 563 9.57 -25.49 64.93
CA GLY A 563 9.39 -26.81 65.57
C GLY A 563 7.92 -27.27 65.70
N ILE A 564 7.67 -28.58 65.54
CA ILE A 564 6.54 -29.36 66.14
C ILE A 564 5.12 -29.10 65.54
N VAL A 565 4.21 -30.07 65.29
CA VAL A 565 4.23 -31.56 65.16
C VAL A 565 2.98 -32.04 64.38
N GLY A 566 3.11 -33.14 63.62
CA GLY A 566 2.03 -34.14 63.37
C GLY A 566 0.89 -33.81 62.37
N GLY A 567 0.26 -34.79 61.71
CA GLY A 567 0.67 -36.19 61.52
C GLY A 567 -0.46 -37.17 61.19
N ASN A 568 -0.18 -38.14 60.30
CA ASN A 568 -0.90 -39.42 60.10
C ASN A 568 -2.38 -39.39 59.60
N SER A 569 -2.90 -40.43 58.94
CA SER A 569 -2.35 -41.77 58.59
C SER A 569 -3.13 -42.51 57.48
N ASN A 570 -2.41 -43.33 56.70
CA ASN A 570 -2.81 -44.62 56.10
C ASN A 570 -3.97 -44.66 55.06
N ALA A 571 -4.04 -45.62 54.11
CA ALA A 571 -3.23 -46.83 53.89
C ALA A 571 -3.17 -47.26 52.39
N ASN A 572 -2.05 -47.90 51.97
CA ASN A 572 -1.94 -49.26 51.39
C ASN A 572 -2.90 -49.71 50.23
N VAL A 573 -2.52 -50.51 49.20
CA VAL A 573 -1.33 -51.39 49.05
C VAL A 573 -1.07 -51.87 47.58
N THR A 574 0.16 -51.69 47.04
CA THR A 574 0.92 -52.60 46.10
C THR A 574 0.38 -53.03 44.70
N TRP A 575 1.18 -53.47 43.69
CA TRP A 575 2.64 -53.63 43.46
C TRP A 575 2.99 -53.80 41.95
N LEU A 576 4.19 -53.36 41.52
CA LEU A 576 5.05 -53.85 40.39
C LEU A 576 4.63 -53.56 38.91
N PRO A 577 5.56 -53.55 37.92
CA PRO A 577 6.80 -52.73 37.90
C PRO A 577 7.21 -52.09 36.54
N SER A 578 7.94 -50.97 36.63
CA SER A 578 9.03 -50.44 35.77
C SER A 578 9.22 -50.80 34.28
N ALA A 579 9.33 -49.76 33.44
CA ALA A 579 10.30 -49.68 32.33
C ALA A 579 10.68 -48.21 32.00
N HIS A 580 11.98 -47.90 31.89
CA HIS A 580 12.50 -46.62 31.39
C HIS A 580 13.11 -46.78 29.99
N VAL A 581 12.90 -45.81 29.09
CA VAL A 581 13.70 -45.65 27.86
C VAL A 581 13.99 -44.16 27.63
N THR A 582 15.27 -43.82 27.45
CA THR A 582 15.74 -42.44 27.28
C THR A 582 15.99 -42.12 25.81
N ILE A 583 15.41 -41.04 25.29
CA ILE A 583 15.65 -40.58 23.91
C ILE A 583 16.99 -39.84 23.82
N SER A 584 18.06 -40.57 23.47
CA SER A 584 19.40 -40.02 23.24
C SER A 584 20.12 -40.64 22.04
N THR A 585 19.36 -41.27 21.13
CA THR A 585 19.86 -42.21 20.12
C THR A 585 19.56 -41.85 18.67
N TRP A 586 19.22 -40.58 18.37
CA TRP A 586 18.93 -40.13 16.99
C TRP A 586 19.99 -39.20 16.36
N VAL A 587 20.86 -38.57 17.16
CA VAL A 587 21.88 -37.62 16.64
C VAL A 587 23.17 -38.34 16.17
N ALA A 588 23.43 -39.56 16.65
CA ALA A 588 24.69 -40.29 16.44
C ALA A 588 24.69 -41.27 15.25
N LYS A 589 23.90 -41.03 14.18
CA LYS A 589 23.78 -41.98 13.04
C LYS A 589 23.72 -41.36 11.64
N VAL A 590 24.19 -40.12 11.46
CA VAL A 590 24.34 -39.49 10.13
C VAL A 590 25.76 -38.95 9.90
N GLU A 591 26.43 -38.45 10.94
CA GLU A 591 27.84 -38.05 10.86
C GLU A 591 28.77 -39.20 11.27
N GLY A 592 29.59 -39.70 10.34
CA GLY A 592 30.68 -40.62 10.68
C GLY A 592 30.96 -41.80 9.72
N ARG A 593 31.33 -41.51 8.46
CA ARG A 593 32.28 -42.32 7.65
C ARG A 593 32.58 -41.67 6.28
N ARG A 594 33.72 -40.98 6.18
CA ARG A 594 34.46 -40.69 4.94
C ARG A 594 35.96 -40.80 5.25
N ALA A 595 36.76 -40.99 4.19
CA ALA A 595 38.14 -41.50 4.22
C ALA A 595 38.23 -42.99 4.64
N SER A 596 39.04 -43.85 3.99
CA SER A 596 39.78 -43.68 2.73
C SER A 596 40.30 -45.02 2.18
N SER A 597 40.18 -45.25 0.88
CA SER A 597 41.01 -46.18 0.08
C SER A 597 40.90 -45.81 -1.42
N ALA A 598 41.80 -46.32 -2.26
CA ALA A 598 41.98 -45.89 -3.65
C ALA A 598 41.89 -47.06 -4.66
N SER A 599 42.15 -46.76 -5.95
CA SER A 599 41.95 -47.60 -7.15
C SER A 599 40.48 -47.83 -7.56
N GLY A 600 40.14 -47.98 -8.84
CA GLY A 600 40.94 -47.80 -10.06
C GLY A 600 40.22 -48.33 -11.31
N ALA A 601 40.63 -47.87 -12.51
CA ALA A 601 40.12 -48.32 -13.83
C ALA A 601 38.60 -48.06 -14.10
N SER A 602 38.05 -48.16 -15.32
CA SER A 602 38.53 -47.82 -16.67
C SER A 602 37.38 -47.97 -17.69
N GLY A 603 37.31 -47.07 -18.68
CA GLY A 603 36.48 -47.19 -19.90
C GLY A 603 34.98 -46.85 -19.76
N ALA A 604 34.20 -46.72 -20.85
CA ALA A 604 34.49 -46.36 -22.25
C ALA A 604 33.17 -46.47 -23.06
N SER A 605 32.93 -45.55 -24.01
CA SER A 605 31.93 -45.66 -25.12
C SER A 605 30.43 -45.79 -24.77
N GLY A 606 29.52 -45.20 -25.56
CA GLY A 606 28.07 -45.30 -25.27
C GLY A 606 27.03 -44.71 -26.25
N ALA A 607 27.40 -43.94 -27.28
CA ALA A 607 26.51 -43.50 -28.38
C ALA A 607 25.29 -42.60 -27.95
N PRO A 608 24.25 -42.36 -28.77
CA PRO A 608 24.25 -41.16 -29.61
C PRO A 608 22.99 -40.26 -29.52
N SER A 609 22.95 -39.25 -30.39
CA SER A 609 21.95 -38.19 -30.53
C SER A 609 20.50 -38.61 -30.82
N ALA A 610 19.54 -37.87 -30.27
CA ALA A 610 18.21 -37.68 -30.85
C ALA A 610 17.68 -36.25 -30.54
N THR A 611 16.94 -35.65 -31.46
CA THR A 611 16.31 -34.33 -31.33
C THR A 611 14.94 -34.41 -30.63
N ALA A 612 14.58 -33.40 -29.84
CA ALA A 612 13.23 -33.27 -29.30
C ALA A 612 12.80 -31.79 -29.20
N SER A 613 11.81 -31.41 -29.99
CA SER A 613 11.02 -30.19 -29.78
C SER A 613 10.01 -30.41 -28.64
N GLY A 614 10.00 -29.55 -27.62
CA GLY A 614 9.12 -29.69 -26.45
C GLY A 614 8.42 -28.39 -26.07
N SER A 615 7.10 -28.35 -26.20
CA SER A 615 6.25 -27.23 -25.76
C SER A 615 6.14 -27.14 -24.24
N SER A 616 6.16 -25.92 -23.69
CA SER A 616 5.92 -25.65 -22.27
C SER A 616 4.57 -26.21 -21.78
N ARG A 617 4.60 -27.03 -20.72
CA ARG A 617 3.42 -27.46 -19.96
C ARG A 617 3.54 -26.95 -18.53
N GLY A 618 2.42 -26.52 -17.94
CA GLY A 618 2.39 -25.95 -16.58
C GLY A 618 2.72 -26.96 -15.47
N PRO A 619 2.93 -26.48 -14.23
CA PRO A 619 3.30 -27.33 -13.10
C PRO A 619 2.21 -28.38 -12.78
N PRO A 620 2.59 -29.62 -12.44
CA PRO A 620 1.64 -30.71 -12.19
C PRO A 620 0.96 -30.57 -10.82
N THR A 621 -0.33 -30.89 -10.77
CA THR A 621 -1.15 -30.94 -9.54
C THR A 621 -0.77 -32.05 -8.55
N ALA A 622 0.18 -32.93 -8.90
CA ALA A 622 0.59 -34.10 -8.11
C ALA A 622 1.24 -33.79 -6.75
N ALA A 623 1.70 -32.55 -6.51
CA ALA A 623 2.40 -32.17 -5.28
C ALA A 623 1.52 -32.19 -3.99
N LEU A 624 0.22 -32.45 -4.11
CA LEU A 624 -0.74 -32.49 -2.99
C LEU A 624 -1.13 -33.92 -2.56
N GLU A 625 -0.66 -34.96 -3.26
CA GLU A 625 -0.98 -36.37 -2.95
C GLU A 625 0.15 -37.08 -2.17
N ASP A 626 1.15 -36.32 -1.70
CA ASP A 626 2.26 -36.83 -0.89
C ASP A 626 1.83 -37.09 0.58
N PRO A 627 1.97 -38.32 1.10
CA PRO A 627 1.58 -38.66 2.48
C PRO A 627 2.45 -38.02 3.58
N ASP A 628 3.64 -37.49 3.27
CA ASP A 628 4.42 -36.73 4.26
C ASP A 628 4.00 -35.24 4.31
N ASN A 629 3.48 -34.66 3.22
CA ASN A 629 2.87 -33.33 3.26
C ASN A 629 1.63 -33.31 4.17
N THR A 630 0.78 -34.34 4.13
CA THR A 630 -0.44 -34.39 4.95
C THR A 630 -0.17 -34.52 6.46
N LYS A 631 0.92 -35.18 6.86
CA LYS A 631 1.42 -35.14 8.26
C LYS A 631 1.81 -33.72 8.67
N SER A 632 2.63 -33.04 7.86
CA SER A 632 3.09 -31.69 8.18
C SER A 632 1.93 -30.71 8.38
N LEU A 633 0.83 -30.89 7.64
CA LEU A 633 -0.38 -30.09 7.76
C LEU A 633 -1.15 -30.39 9.05
N SER A 634 -1.29 -31.67 9.44
CA SER A 634 -1.97 -32.02 10.70
C SER A 634 -1.19 -31.55 11.93
N ASP A 635 0.15 -31.59 11.89
CA ASP A 635 1.01 -31.01 12.93
C ASP A 635 0.82 -29.50 13.06
N VAL A 636 0.72 -28.75 11.95
CA VAL A 636 0.45 -27.30 11.95
C VAL A 636 -0.93 -27.00 12.54
N MET A 637 -1.96 -27.77 12.16
CA MET A 637 -3.31 -27.61 12.72
C MET A 637 -3.35 -27.92 14.23
N MET A 638 -2.59 -28.93 14.68
CA MET A 638 -2.44 -29.28 16.10
C MET A 638 -1.68 -28.20 16.89
N ALA A 639 -0.65 -27.58 16.28
CA ALA A 639 0.08 -26.47 16.89
C ALA A 639 -0.81 -25.21 17.02
N LEU A 640 -1.59 -24.89 15.99
CA LEU A 640 -2.57 -23.79 16.06
C LEU A 640 -3.67 -24.05 17.09
N ARG A 641 -4.10 -25.30 17.26
CA ARG A 641 -5.03 -25.66 18.33
C ARG A 641 -4.44 -25.37 19.72
N LYS A 642 -3.21 -25.83 19.98
CA LYS A 642 -2.49 -25.55 21.24
C LYS A 642 -2.30 -24.05 21.49
N LEU A 643 -2.07 -23.26 20.43
CA LEU A 643 -1.97 -21.80 20.54
C LEU A 643 -3.32 -21.16 20.95
N ARG A 644 -4.44 -21.57 20.34
CA ARG A 644 -5.78 -21.11 20.75
C ARG A 644 -6.08 -21.47 22.20
N GLU A 645 -5.85 -22.74 22.57
CA GLU A 645 -6.05 -23.24 23.95
C GLU A 645 -5.20 -22.47 24.97
N GLY A 646 -3.94 -22.13 24.63
CA GLY A 646 -3.07 -21.29 25.46
C GLY A 646 -3.55 -19.83 25.59
N ILE A 647 -4.02 -19.22 24.50
CA ILE A 647 -4.59 -17.86 24.52
C ILE A 647 -5.82 -17.81 25.44
N VAL A 648 -6.76 -18.75 25.27
CA VAL A 648 -7.96 -18.88 26.11
C VAL A 648 -7.61 -19.09 27.59
N ALA A 649 -6.67 -20.00 27.90
CA ALA A 649 -6.21 -20.22 29.26
C ALA A 649 -5.58 -18.97 29.90
N SER A 650 -4.87 -18.16 29.11
CA SER A 650 -4.29 -16.88 29.55
C SER A 650 -5.29 -15.70 29.60
N LYS A 651 -6.54 -15.89 29.14
CA LYS A 651 -7.59 -14.85 29.03
C LYS A 651 -7.16 -13.59 28.27
N ARG A 652 -6.23 -13.68 27.32
CA ARG A 652 -5.72 -12.53 26.56
C ARG A 652 -6.67 -12.10 25.45
N ALA A 653 -7.03 -10.82 25.44
CA ALA A 653 -7.79 -10.15 24.38
C ALA A 653 -7.03 -8.91 23.89
N ASP A 654 -5.93 -9.14 23.17
CA ASP A 654 -5.03 -8.12 22.62
C ASP A 654 -4.81 -8.33 21.11
N ASP A 655 -4.11 -7.39 20.45
CA ASP A 655 -3.79 -7.46 19.01
C ASP A 655 -3.11 -8.79 18.62
N PHE A 656 -2.25 -9.33 19.48
CA PHE A 656 -1.60 -10.62 19.24
C PHE A 656 -2.62 -11.77 19.24
N SER A 657 -3.55 -11.78 20.20
CA SER A 657 -4.67 -12.74 20.23
C SER A 657 -5.55 -12.62 18.99
N ILE A 658 -5.90 -11.39 18.57
CA ILE A 658 -6.69 -11.16 17.35
C ILE A 658 -5.97 -11.72 16.11
N GLN A 659 -4.70 -11.34 15.89
CA GLN A 659 -3.95 -11.80 14.71
C GLN A 659 -3.67 -13.32 14.73
N ALA A 660 -3.46 -13.92 15.91
CA ALA A 660 -3.34 -15.37 16.05
C ALA A 660 -4.64 -16.10 15.67
N TYR A 661 -5.80 -15.58 16.06
CA TYR A 661 -7.09 -16.12 15.67
C TYR A 661 -7.39 -15.91 14.18
N LEU A 662 -7.15 -14.72 13.63
CA LEU A 662 -7.31 -14.43 12.20
C LEU A 662 -6.42 -15.33 11.32
N PHE A 663 -5.16 -15.51 11.69
CA PHE A 663 -4.26 -16.45 10.98
C PHE A 663 -4.78 -17.89 11.03
N CYS A 664 -5.24 -18.32 12.22
CA CYS A 664 -5.81 -19.65 12.40
C CYS A 664 -7.08 -19.85 11.55
N ILE A 665 -7.98 -18.88 11.50
CA ILE A 665 -9.21 -18.91 10.71
C ILE A 665 -8.88 -19.02 9.22
N ARG A 666 -8.05 -18.10 8.70
CA ARG A 666 -7.65 -18.07 7.27
C ARG A 666 -7.04 -19.40 6.81
N LEU A 667 -6.08 -19.96 7.57
CA LEU A 667 -5.47 -21.25 7.22
C LEU A 667 -6.48 -22.40 7.28
N SER A 668 -7.30 -22.45 8.34
CA SER A 668 -8.30 -23.51 8.52
C SER A 668 -9.38 -23.49 7.42
N VAL A 669 -9.75 -22.30 6.92
CA VAL A 669 -10.68 -22.13 5.78
C VAL A 669 -10.06 -22.63 4.47
N LEU A 670 -8.79 -22.30 4.19
CA LEU A 670 -8.10 -22.80 2.99
C LEU A 670 -7.98 -24.34 2.95
N VAL A 671 -7.85 -24.96 4.13
CA VAL A 671 -7.81 -26.43 4.33
C VAL A 671 -9.23 -27.05 4.40
N LYS A 672 -10.29 -26.23 4.42
CA LYS A 672 -11.70 -26.65 4.60
C LYS A 672 -11.92 -27.47 5.88
N HIS A 673 -11.31 -27.08 7.00
CA HIS A 673 -11.37 -27.78 8.31
C HIS A 673 -12.30 -27.05 9.31
N PRO A 674 -13.63 -27.30 9.31
CA PRO A 674 -14.62 -26.52 10.06
C PRO A 674 -14.42 -26.53 11.58
N GLU A 675 -13.96 -27.63 12.14
CA GLU A 675 -13.66 -27.82 13.57
C GLU A 675 -12.55 -26.88 14.07
N SER A 676 -11.77 -26.27 13.15
CA SER A 676 -10.72 -25.31 13.49
C SER A 676 -11.06 -23.86 13.18
N TYR A 677 -11.76 -23.53 12.07
CA TYR A 677 -12.20 -22.15 11.84
C TYR A 677 -13.48 -21.79 12.60
N HIS A 678 -14.51 -22.64 12.60
CA HIS A 678 -15.82 -22.26 13.11
C HIS A 678 -15.80 -21.89 14.62
N PRO A 679 -15.17 -22.67 15.52
CA PRO A 679 -15.03 -22.26 16.93
C PRO A 679 -14.12 -21.05 17.12
N ALA A 680 -13.13 -20.85 16.23
CA ALA A 680 -12.24 -19.70 16.30
C ALA A 680 -12.96 -18.40 15.90
N ILE A 681 -13.80 -18.44 14.85
CA ILE A 681 -14.68 -17.33 14.45
C ILE A 681 -15.63 -16.95 15.61
N LEU A 682 -16.35 -17.92 16.18
CA LEU A 682 -17.31 -17.66 17.25
C LEU A 682 -16.64 -17.11 18.53
N HIS A 683 -15.43 -17.54 18.87
CA HIS A 683 -14.69 -16.99 20.00
C HIS A 683 -14.15 -15.58 19.70
N LEU A 684 -13.63 -15.34 18.49
CA LEU A 684 -13.13 -14.03 18.07
C LEU A 684 -14.25 -12.97 18.10
N LEU A 685 -15.43 -13.27 17.52
CA LEU A 685 -16.58 -12.37 17.51
C LEU A 685 -17.27 -12.27 18.89
N GLY A 686 -17.45 -13.38 19.60
CA GLY A 686 -18.25 -13.41 20.83
C GLY A 686 -17.50 -13.09 22.13
N HIS A 687 -16.17 -13.20 22.16
CA HIS A 687 -15.37 -13.03 23.39
C HIS A 687 -14.24 -12.01 23.26
N ILE A 688 -13.56 -11.93 22.11
CA ILE A 688 -12.43 -11.01 21.91
C ILE A 688 -12.93 -9.64 21.42
N MET A 689 -13.75 -9.60 20.36
CA MET A 689 -14.28 -8.36 19.77
C MET A 689 -14.97 -7.40 20.76
N PRO A 690 -15.75 -7.87 21.78
CA PRO A 690 -16.37 -6.97 22.75
C PRO A 690 -15.38 -6.33 23.75
N LEU A 691 -14.18 -6.90 23.89
CA LEU A 691 -13.10 -6.39 24.75
C LEU A 691 -12.08 -5.55 23.97
N HIS A 692 -11.85 -5.92 22.71
CA HIS A 692 -10.92 -5.25 21.81
C HIS A 692 -11.52 -5.23 20.39
N PRO A 693 -12.03 -4.08 19.91
CA PRO A 693 -12.77 -4.03 18.65
C PRO A 693 -11.85 -4.34 17.46
N LEU A 694 -12.37 -5.15 16.53
CA LEU A 694 -11.72 -5.45 15.25
C LEU A 694 -11.91 -4.28 14.27
N THR A 695 -11.03 -4.16 13.27
CA THR A 695 -11.27 -3.20 12.17
C THR A 695 -12.48 -3.61 11.33
N SER A 696 -13.11 -2.65 10.66
CA SER A 696 -14.26 -2.90 9.77
C SER A 696 -13.95 -3.93 8.68
N ILE A 697 -12.70 -3.96 8.19
CA ILE A 697 -12.23 -4.94 7.19
C ILE A 697 -12.13 -6.35 7.80
N GLU A 698 -11.59 -6.49 9.02
CA GLU A 698 -11.48 -7.79 9.70
C GLU A 698 -12.86 -8.33 10.11
N VAL A 699 -13.80 -7.47 10.51
CA VAL A 699 -15.21 -7.86 10.73
C VAL A 699 -15.84 -8.34 9.42
N GLN A 700 -15.71 -7.60 8.31
CA GLN A 700 -16.24 -8.00 7.01
C GLN A 700 -15.63 -9.30 6.47
N GLU A 701 -14.35 -9.57 6.75
CA GLU A 701 -13.70 -10.83 6.43
C GLU A 701 -14.26 -11.99 7.27
N VAL A 702 -14.19 -11.88 8.60
CA VAL A 702 -14.54 -12.97 9.53
C VAL A 702 -16.03 -13.30 9.50
N VAL A 703 -16.89 -12.29 9.47
CA VAL A 703 -18.34 -12.47 9.34
C VAL A 703 -18.71 -12.95 7.94
N GLY A 704 -18.01 -12.49 6.90
CA GLY A 704 -18.17 -13.02 5.54
C GLY A 704 -17.88 -14.52 5.44
N TYR A 705 -16.85 -15.01 6.15
CA TYR A 705 -16.60 -16.45 6.27
C TYR A 705 -17.68 -17.18 7.06
N LEU A 706 -18.22 -16.60 8.14
CA LEU A 706 -19.30 -17.21 8.93
C LEU A 706 -20.61 -17.34 8.15
N ILE A 707 -20.95 -16.30 7.36
CA ILE A 707 -22.13 -16.26 6.49
C ILE A 707 -22.00 -17.33 5.40
N LEU A 708 -20.86 -17.42 4.72
CA LEU A 708 -20.64 -18.44 3.67
C LEU A 708 -20.55 -19.86 4.24
N ASP A 709 -19.96 -20.07 5.41
CA ASP A 709 -19.98 -21.37 6.09
C ASP A 709 -21.43 -21.81 6.42
N THR A 710 -22.23 -20.88 6.91
CA THR A 710 -23.63 -21.13 7.29
C THR A 710 -24.52 -21.36 6.06
N ALA A 711 -24.33 -20.58 5.00
CA ALA A 711 -25.04 -20.76 3.74
C ALA A 711 -24.64 -22.03 2.98
N CYS A 712 -23.33 -22.31 2.82
CA CYS A 712 -22.85 -23.37 1.93
C CYS A 712 -22.65 -24.72 2.61
N ARG A 713 -22.11 -24.77 3.84
CA ARG A 713 -21.83 -26.02 4.55
C ARG A 713 -22.97 -26.42 5.48
N ARG A 714 -23.53 -25.47 6.24
CA ARG A 714 -24.66 -25.74 7.16
C ARG A 714 -26.03 -25.76 6.45
N ARG A 715 -26.14 -25.09 5.29
CA ARG A 715 -27.36 -24.96 4.46
C ARG A 715 -28.46 -24.11 5.09
N GLU A 716 -28.10 -23.28 6.06
CA GLU A 716 -29.02 -22.46 6.86
C GLU A 716 -29.07 -21.03 6.27
N LEU A 717 -29.69 -20.89 5.10
CA LEU A 717 -29.75 -19.62 4.36
C LEU A 717 -30.45 -18.50 5.17
N ALA A 718 -31.46 -18.82 5.99
CA ALA A 718 -32.13 -17.86 6.85
C ALA A 718 -31.19 -17.27 7.91
N ASP A 719 -30.36 -18.10 8.54
CA ASP A 719 -29.36 -17.68 9.52
C ASP A 719 -28.24 -16.88 8.85
N ALA A 720 -27.80 -17.27 7.65
CA ALA A 720 -26.82 -16.54 6.87
C ALA A 720 -27.30 -15.12 6.49
N ILE A 721 -28.57 -14.96 6.12
CA ILE A 721 -29.21 -13.65 5.89
C ILE A 721 -29.33 -12.88 7.22
N SER A 722 -29.69 -13.54 8.32
CA SER A 722 -29.83 -12.91 9.64
C SER A 722 -28.50 -12.33 10.12
N LEU A 723 -27.40 -13.11 10.04
CA LEU A 723 -26.03 -12.67 10.35
C LEU A 723 -25.59 -11.50 9.46
N ARG A 724 -25.92 -11.51 8.17
CA ARG A 724 -25.65 -10.39 7.25
C ARG A 724 -26.31 -9.09 7.73
N HIS A 725 -27.55 -9.16 8.20
CA HIS A 725 -28.30 -8.01 8.72
C HIS A 725 -27.81 -7.55 10.10
N GLU A 726 -27.55 -8.49 11.02
CA GLU A 726 -27.03 -8.23 12.38
C GLU A 726 -25.72 -7.43 12.34
N TYR A 727 -24.77 -7.84 11.50
CA TYR A 727 -23.45 -7.20 11.36
C TYR A 727 -23.40 -6.12 10.26
N GLN A 728 -24.54 -5.80 9.63
CA GLN A 728 -24.70 -4.76 8.59
C GLN A 728 -23.66 -4.83 7.44
N ILE A 729 -23.31 -6.04 7.01
CA ILE A 729 -22.25 -6.26 6.02
C ILE A 729 -22.66 -5.72 4.65
N LYS A 730 -21.85 -4.79 4.09
CA LYS A 730 -22.01 -4.22 2.75
C LYS A 730 -20.98 -4.82 1.79
N ASP A 731 -21.29 -5.95 1.17
CA ASP A 731 -20.40 -6.64 0.23
C ASP A 731 -21.20 -7.23 -0.95
N SER A 732 -21.07 -6.62 -2.12
CA SER A 732 -21.84 -7.00 -3.31
C SER A 732 -21.48 -8.39 -3.86
N LYS A 733 -20.30 -8.93 -3.54
CA LYS A 733 -19.91 -10.29 -3.96
C LYS A 733 -20.48 -11.34 -3.02
N LEU A 734 -20.55 -11.05 -1.72
CA LEU A 734 -21.27 -11.86 -0.74
C LEU A 734 -22.77 -11.88 -1.03
N ASP A 735 -23.35 -10.72 -1.36
CA ASP A 735 -24.76 -10.59 -1.71
C ASP A 735 -25.11 -11.42 -2.96
N ALA A 736 -24.32 -11.30 -4.03
CA ALA A 736 -24.49 -12.11 -5.24
C ALA A 736 -24.27 -13.62 -5.02
N ALA A 737 -23.42 -14.01 -4.05
CA ALA A 737 -23.26 -15.41 -3.67
C ALA A 737 -24.51 -15.95 -2.96
N LEU A 738 -25.08 -15.19 -2.02
CA LEU A 738 -26.32 -15.54 -1.33
C LEU A 738 -27.50 -15.56 -2.32
N GLU A 739 -27.61 -14.57 -3.21
CA GLU A 739 -28.64 -14.54 -4.26
C GLU A 739 -28.56 -15.77 -5.16
N ALA A 740 -27.35 -16.20 -5.56
CA ALA A 740 -27.15 -17.41 -6.35
C ALA A 740 -27.57 -18.68 -5.62
N LEU A 741 -27.31 -18.77 -4.31
CA LEU A 741 -27.71 -19.88 -3.45
C LEU A 741 -29.23 -19.93 -3.22
N ILE A 742 -29.87 -18.78 -3.02
CA ILE A 742 -31.32 -18.66 -2.79
C ILE A 742 -32.14 -19.06 -4.03
N HIS A 743 -31.61 -18.81 -5.23
CA HIS A 743 -32.30 -19.08 -6.49
C HIS A 743 -31.81 -20.34 -7.22
N ASP A 744 -30.99 -21.20 -6.59
CA ASP A 744 -30.32 -22.36 -7.21
C ASP A 744 -29.59 -22.02 -8.54
N ASN A 745 -29.13 -20.76 -8.68
CA ASN A 745 -28.64 -20.21 -9.95
C ASN A 745 -27.15 -20.54 -10.16
N TYR A 746 -26.89 -21.74 -10.67
CA TYR A 746 -25.53 -22.24 -10.91
C TYR A 746 -24.67 -21.35 -11.82
N ILE A 747 -25.26 -20.65 -12.81
CA ILE A 747 -24.50 -19.78 -13.72
C ILE A 747 -24.02 -18.51 -13.00
N LEU A 748 -24.88 -17.92 -12.15
CA LEU A 748 -24.46 -16.82 -11.27
C LEU A 748 -23.46 -17.32 -10.22
N PHE A 749 -23.70 -18.48 -9.63
CA PHE A 749 -22.82 -19.11 -8.64
C PHE A 749 -21.41 -19.34 -9.18
N GLN A 750 -21.25 -19.93 -10.36
CA GLN A 750 -19.95 -20.14 -11.00
C GLN A 750 -19.27 -18.82 -11.40
N ARG A 751 -20.04 -17.78 -11.75
CA ARG A 751 -19.49 -16.43 -12.00
C ARG A 751 -18.92 -15.82 -10.72
N VAL A 752 -19.70 -15.80 -9.64
CA VAL A 752 -19.28 -15.25 -8.34
C VAL A 752 -18.12 -16.06 -7.76
N LYS A 753 -18.16 -17.39 -7.84
CA LYS A 753 -17.09 -18.30 -7.39
C LYS A 753 -15.73 -18.08 -8.11
N ARG A 754 -15.73 -17.45 -9.28
CA ARG A 754 -14.52 -17.05 -10.03
C ARG A 754 -14.04 -15.62 -9.72
N ASP A 755 -14.87 -14.80 -9.07
CA ASP A 755 -14.65 -13.37 -8.81
C ASP A 755 -14.41 -13.04 -7.31
N VAL A 756 -14.76 -13.95 -6.40
CA VAL A 756 -14.37 -13.88 -4.98
C VAL A 756 -12.93 -14.35 -4.76
N ASP A 757 -12.36 -13.99 -3.60
CA ASP A 757 -11.02 -14.45 -3.20
C ASP A 757 -10.97 -15.96 -2.86
N ARG A 758 -9.75 -16.49 -2.73
CA ARG A 758 -9.48 -17.92 -2.54
C ARG A 758 -10.10 -18.52 -1.26
N HIS A 759 -10.26 -17.75 -0.18
CA HIS A 759 -10.85 -18.25 1.07
C HIS A 759 -12.37 -18.38 0.93
N ARG A 760 -13.04 -17.35 0.39
CA ARG A 760 -14.47 -17.41 0.08
C ARG A 760 -14.78 -18.47 -0.97
N GLN A 761 -13.94 -18.61 -2.00
CA GLN A 761 -14.04 -19.69 -2.99
C GLN A 761 -13.99 -21.08 -2.33
N LYS A 762 -13.12 -21.30 -1.34
CA LYS A 762 -13.03 -22.56 -0.58
C LYS A 762 -14.26 -22.87 0.28
N LEU A 763 -15.03 -21.86 0.68
CA LEU A 763 -16.33 -22.03 1.34
C LEU A 763 -17.45 -22.33 0.32
N LEU A 764 -17.49 -21.63 -0.82
CA LEU A 764 -18.43 -21.90 -1.91
C LEU A 764 -18.27 -23.34 -2.47
N GLU A 765 -17.07 -23.91 -2.45
CA GLU A 765 -16.83 -25.32 -2.75
C GLU A 765 -17.57 -26.34 -1.84
N TRP A 766 -18.33 -25.93 -0.82
CA TRP A 766 -19.22 -26.84 -0.09
C TRP A 766 -20.59 -27.03 -0.74
N ALA A 767 -21.02 -26.12 -1.62
CA ALA A 767 -22.34 -26.16 -2.26
C ALA A 767 -22.30 -26.44 -3.78
N ASP A 768 -21.10 -26.57 -4.37
CA ASP A 768 -20.91 -26.67 -5.82
C ASP A 768 -21.62 -27.91 -6.43
N ASP A 769 -21.39 -29.07 -5.84
CA ASP A 769 -21.99 -30.34 -6.30
C ASP A 769 -23.51 -30.36 -6.16
N ASP A 770 -24.07 -29.75 -5.11
CA ASP A 770 -25.51 -29.67 -4.89
C ASP A 770 -26.23 -28.82 -5.93
N ILE A 771 -25.73 -27.61 -6.19
CA ILE A 771 -26.34 -26.69 -7.17
C ILE A 771 -26.09 -27.22 -8.60
N ARG A 772 -24.95 -27.86 -8.87
CA ARG A 772 -24.71 -28.60 -10.14
C ARG A 772 -25.74 -29.72 -10.30
N LEU A 773 -25.96 -30.52 -9.25
CA LEU A 773 -26.94 -31.62 -9.27
C LEU A 773 -28.39 -31.13 -9.38
N HIS A 774 -28.75 -29.99 -8.78
CA HIS A 774 -30.03 -29.32 -9.04
C HIS A 774 -30.14 -28.96 -10.53
N THR A 775 -29.12 -28.29 -11.07
CA THR A 775 -29.08 -27.85 -12.47
C THR A 775 -29.25 -29.03 -13.43
N LEU A 776 -28.57 -30.15 -13.19
CA LEU A 776 -28.74 -31.38 -13.97
C LEU A 776 -30.15 -31.97 -13.87
N LYS A 777 -30.79 -31.93 -12.69
CA LYS A 777 -32.21 -32.32 -12.53
C LYS A 777 -33.16 -31.39 -13.30
N CYS A 778 -32.87 -30.10 -13.40
CA CYS A 778 -33.65 -29.16 -14.21
C CYS A 778 -33.44 -29.37 -15.71
N PHE A 779 -32.21 -29.59 -16.19
CA PHE A 779 -31.96 -30.03 -17.57
C PHE A 779 -32.75 -31.32 -17.90
N GLY A 780 -32.67 -32.32 -17.01
CA GLY A 780 -33.42 -33.57 -17.07
C GLY A 780 -34.95 -33.46 -16.97
N ARG A 781 -35.49 -32.26 -16.72
CA ARG A 781 -36.94 -31.96 -16.68
C ARG A 781 -37.42 -31.07 -17.82
N ALA A 782 -36.66 -30.03 -18.16
CA ALA A 782 -37.06 -29.01 -19.14
C ALA A 782 -36.74 -29.38 -20.60
N TYR A 783 -35.69 -30.18 -20.86
CA TYR A 783 -35.19 -30.41 -22.22
C TYR A 783 -35.47 -31.84 -22.70
N LEU A 784 -35.79 -31.97 -23.99
CA LEU A 784 -35.80 -33.26 -24.71
C LEU A 784 -34.40 -33.63 -25.21
N GLY A 785 -33.65 -32.64 -25.67
CA GLY A 785 -32.23 -32.75 -25.96
C GLY A 785 -31.60 -31.39 -26.20
N VAL A 786 -30.32 -31.26 -25.86
CA VAL A 786 -29.55 -30.02 -25.76
C VAL A 786 -28.20 -30.19 -26.45
N ASP A 787 -27.64 -29.12 -27.01
CA ASP A 787 -26.36 -29.18 -27.72
C ASP A 787 -25.19 -29.27 -26.71
N LEU A 788 -24.18 -30.09 -27.02
CA LEU A 788 -23.15 -30.53 -26.07
C LEU A 788 -22.37 -29.36 -25.45
N ASP A 789 -21.89 -28.44 -26.27
CA ASP A 789 -21.10 -27.28 -25.82
C ASP A 789 -21.88 -26.40 -24.83
N TYR A 790 -23.19 -26.24 -25.05
CA TYR A 790 -24.05 -25.48 -24.14
C TYR A 790 -24.22 -26.22 -22.80
N LEU A 791 -24.33 -27.56 -22.82
CA LEU A 791 -24.40 -28.35 -21.60
C LEU A 791 -23.09 -28.33 -20.81
N GLU A 792 -21.93 -28.52 -21.46
CA GLU A 792 -20.62 -28.45 -20.79
C GLU A 792 -20.37 -27.03 -20.23
N MET A 793 -20.73 -25.99 -20.97
CA MET A 793 -20.65 -24.59 -20.50
C MET A 793 -21.58 -24.33 -19.30
N ALA A 794 -22.85 -24.75 -19.38
CA ALA A 794 -23.85 -24.48 -18.35
C ALA A 794 -23.67 -25.30 -17.07
N THR A 795 -22.96 -26.43 -17.14
CA THR A 795 -22.68 -27.31 -15.98
C THR A 795 -21.23 -27.24 -15.50
N ASN A 796 -20.34 -26.60 -16.25
CA ASN A 796 -18.90 -26.51 -15.97
C ASN A 796 -18.22 -27.89 -15.80
N ALA A 797 -18.78 -28.93 -16.42
CA ALA A 797 -18.33 -30.31 -16.35
C ALA A 797 -18.37 -30.94 -17.75
N LYS A 798 -17.44 -31.87 -18.03
CA LYS A 798 -17.39 -32.53 -19.33
C LYS A 798 -18.34 -33.72 -19.42
N TRP A 799 -18.76 -34.08 -20.62
CA TRP A 799 -19.65 -35.21 -20.89
C TRP A 799 -19.22 -36.53 -20.22
N LYS A 800 -17.91 -36.79 -20.16
CA LYS A 800 -17.36 -37.95 -19.44
C LYS A 800 -17.63 -37.87 -17.95
N ASP A 801 -17.30 -36.76 -17.30
CA ASP A 801 -17.57 -36.53 -15.88
C ASP A 801 -19.07 -36.58 -15.57
N LEU A 802 -19.91 -35.95 -16.40
CA LEU A 802 -21.37 -35.97 -16.26
C LEU A 802 -21.94 -37.40 -16.30
N LYS A 803 -21.38 -38.27 -17.15
CA LYS A 803 -21.84 -39.66 -17.32
C LYS A 803 -21.23 -40.62 -16.30
N GLU A 804 -19.96 -40.44 -15.94
CA GLU A 804 -19.19 -41.37 -15.09
C GLU A 804 -19.25 -41.02 -13.60
N LYS A 805 -19.44 -39.73 -13.24
CA LYS A 805 -19.50 -39.25 -11.84
C LYS A 805 -20.91 -38.80 -11.46
N ASP A 806 -21.51 -37.90 -12.23
CA ASP A 806 -22.87 -37.39 -11.96
C ASP A 806 -23.98 -38.36 -12.44
N GLY A 807 -23.61 -39.44 -13.14
CA GLY A 807 -24.48 -40.58 -13.45
C GLY A 807 -25.64 -40.30 -14.42
N VAL A 808 -25.55 -39.27 -15.28
CA VAL A 808 -26.70 -38.85 -16.10
C VAL A 808 -27.10 -39.91 -17.13
N GLY A 809 -28.36 -40.35 -17.07
CA GLY A 809 -28.93 -41.38 -17.96
C GLY A 809 -29.23 -40.91 -19.39
N TRP A 810 -28.43 -39.98 -19.92
CA TRP A 810 -28.64 -39.34 -21.21
C TRP A 810 -27.75 -39.96 -22.29
N ALA A 811 -28.16 -39.83 -23.57
CA ALA A 811 -27.39 -40.33 -24.71
C ALA A 811 -26.75 -39.16 -25.48
N LEU A 812 -25.58 -39.38 -26.08
CA LEU A 812 -24.98 -38.45 -27.03
C LEU A 812 -25.25 -38.95 -28.46
N ASP A 813 -25.72 -38.06 -29.31
CA ASP A 813 -26.04 -38.30 -30.72
C ASP A 813 -25.39 -37.18 -31.55
N GLY A 814 -24.22 -37.46 -32.12
CA GLY A 814 -23.34 -36.45 -32.70
C GLY A 814 -22.94 -35.39 -31.68
N GLU A 815 -23.24 -34.13 -31.99
CA GLU A 815 -22.97 -32.95 -31.15
C GLU A 815 -24.10 -32.66 -30.14
N ARG A 816 -25.16 -33.49 -30.08
CA ARG A 816 -26.36 -33.22 -29.29
C ARG A 816 -26.63 -34.30 -28.24
N VAL A 817 -26.89 -33.88 -27.01
CA VAL A 817 -27.27 -34.76 -25.89
C VAL A 817 -28.78 -34.95 -25.88
N VAL A 818 -29.23 -36.19 -26.09
CA VAL A 818 -30.63 -36.61 -25.97
C VAL A 818 -30.93 -36.95 -24.51
N ILE A 819 -31.71 -36.07 -23.87
CA ILE A 819 -32.07 -36.10 -22.45
C ILE A 819 -33.34 -36.94 -22.22
N ARG A 820 -34.31 -36.85 -23.13
CA ARG A 820 -35.57 -37.63 -23.13
C ARG A 820 -35.92 -38.05 -24.55
N LYS A 821 -36.09 -39.35 -24.77
CA LYS A 821 -36.63 -39.87 -26.04
C LYS A 821 -38.12 -39.59 -26.10
N VAL A 822 -38.59 -38.92 -27.16
CA VAL A 822 -40.01 -38.78 -27.45
C VAL A 822 -40.57 -40.15 -27.86
N PRO A 823 -41.67 -40.64 -27.26
CA PRO A 823 -42.30 -41.87 -27.72
C PRO A 823 -42.80 -41.71 -29.16
N THR A 824 -42.26 -42.51 -30.08
CA THR A 824 -42.84 -42.65 -31.42
C THR A 824 -44.26 -43.19 -31.28
N ARG A 825 -45.26 -42.44 -31.74
CA ARG A 825 -46.61 -42.97 -31.93
C ARG A 825 -46.52 -44.16 -32.88
N GLN A 826 -46.85 -45.35 -32.38
CA GLN A 826 -47.29 -46.44 -33.24
C GLN A 826 -48.63 -46.00 -33.87
N GLY A 827 -48.80 -46.29 -35.16
CA GLY A 827 -50.05 -46.11 -35.90
C GLY A 827 -50.89 -47.37 -35.88
#